data_AF-A0A0V1L1T6-F1
#
_entry.id   AF-A0A0V1L1T6-F1
#
_cell.length_a   1.000
_cell.length_b   1.000
_cell.length_c   1.000
_cell.angle_alpha   90.00
_cell.angle_beta   90.00
_cell.angle_gamma   90.00
#
_symmetry.space_group_name_H-M   'P 1'
#
loop_
_entity.id
_entity.type
_entity.pdbx_description
1 polymer ?
#
loop_
_entity_poly.entity_id
_entity_poly.type
_entity_poly.pdbx_seq_one_letter_code
_entity_poly.pdbx_strand_id
1 'polypeptide(L)'
;MLKIKTGQYDPEDNRRNYLTLKIMLINFRTVQYKVKDNVDSYIITNTAAADWSDIAINNANSPMVLTLDQYFKAAADKVNAAIIAYNNLPPGAVRPNAESTAKGLVAWGADTGKAFWYIHTMHKFPDFNIADASLLLDNLIEKAALFMCLTIDYKNTAWAKALLFEKPLIYFSQKPAAVGDAQAVFLEEDIMNLLNESPVTFPNNIYSRNVNTTGATPIVIHYIARYSSKTAQGDIYSRLIAPALQSSVRVWTGTTELNSYCSGMYKIENVEGPIQIKNHELTKQYDTSVWSVTTTGEKKFCLSNVERESASFKAGGVICIAQSNIQGLFSALASDNFNYYFTFGFLSCLPWFSEATDCGHSESSKDVGFDCHDKLKRYPAMPTSVANTDCTVQVLCYVIQIKIRQNLLTAFTCVPEGIVREYVFLFTFNKIMKTFFVLFLLGIHSVVEAQLGQFVCRRHDYAQNAATYTDWWIQYKGPGGIDNWHYVTIDNITSPLIETLDQYMTLTDPNKAEVALVAYNSFPPYFRRPVSQSLSKGLVAWGEQSGYAFWMVHTISKFPNLHEANSPAVYAFAEANEKAAMIMCLSIEYQDPMWAKVAYYEDAVVFYYRSPKTPGPTQSAFNVPDIQTLLGDTYPSLPSSYYSSSMQTAGVPSNPTNIFVAAKYGSFPQDMYMSLVLRTLKQSLRVWTGRGPHVYESLCNTNITIENVYGETTIGKSIFSAEVDTARWSISKVGVGKYFCLSNSGRERYLSNHPSGVVCIENEAVHNIFSKCATDDITQTCP
;
A
#
# COMPACT_ATOMS: atom_id res chain seq x y z
N MET A 1 26.94 16.40 13.53
CA MET A 1 28.20 15.94 14.15
C MET A 1 27.88 15.47 15.58
N LEU A 2 27.82 14.17 15.83
CA LEU A 2 27.53 13.60 17.17
C LEU A 2 28.78 13.73 18.06
N LYS A 3 28.68 14.41 19.21
CA LYS A 3 29.66 14.28 20.30
C LYS A 3 29.13 13.25 21.30
N ILE A 4 29.75 12.08 21.33
CA ILE A 4 29.59 11.09 22.40
C ILE A 4 30.39 11.62 23.59
N LYS A 5 29.72 12.02 24.68
CA LYS A 5 30.39 12.21 25.98
C LYS A 5 30.51 10.84 26.63
N THR A 6 31.72 10.33 26.74
CA THR A 6 32.04 9.19 27.59
C THR A 6 32.12 9.68 29.04
N GLY A 7 31.18 9.24 29.88
CA GLY A 7 31.27 9.40 31.33
C GLY A 7 32.13 8.29 31.94
N GLN A 8 33.04 8.64 32.85
CA GLN A 8 33.84 7.68 33.62
C GLN A 8 32.95 6.82 34.52
N TYR A 9 33.34 5.55 34.65
CA TYR A 9 32.71 4.53 35.50
C TYR A 9 33.03 4.79 36.98
N ASP A 10 31.99 4.99 37.80
CA ASP A 10 32.07 5.00 39.27
C ASP A 10 31.56 3.64 39.78
N PRO A 11 32.37 2.83 40.50
CA PRO A 11 31.99 1.48 40.91
C PRO A 11 30.93 1.39 42.03
N GLU A 12 30.50 2.50 42.63
CA GLU A 12 29.65 2.46 43.84
C GLU A 12 28.14 2.77 43.65
N ASP A 13 27.66 3.19 42.46
CA ASP A 13 26.21 3.41 42.24
C ASP A 13 25.56 2.24 41.47
N ASN A 14 24.85 1.38 42.21
CA ASN A 14 24.16 0.19 41.70
C ASN A 14 22.82 0.54 41.01
N ARG A 15 22.79 1.60 40.21
CA ARG A 15 21.67 1.92 39.31
C ARG A 15 22.01 1.47 37.90
N ARG A 16 21.18 0.57 37.36
CA ARG A 16 21.20 0.17 35.95
C ARG A 16 21.17 1.41 35.08
N ASN A 17 22.29 1.70 34.42
CA ASN A 17 22.34 2.66 33.33
C ASN A 17 21.56 2.07 32.15
N TYR A 18 20.25 2.32 32.12
CA TYR A 18 19.48 2.20 30.89
C TYR A 18 20.04 3.23 29.91
N LEU A 19 20.68 2.78 28.84
CA LEU A 19 20.84 3.61 27.65
C LEU A 19 19.43 3.84 27.10
N THR A 20 18.77 4.88 27.56
CA THR A 20 17.48 5.32 27.01
C THR A 20 17.75 5.80 25.59
N LEU A 21 17.15 5.16 24.59
CA LEU A 21 17.18 5.68 23.22
C LEU A 21 16.22 6.87 23.19
N LYS A 22 16.68 8.01 23.72
CA LYS A 22 15.94 9.26 23.60
C LYS A 22 15.75 9.51 22.12
N ILE A 23 14.50 9.71 21.69
CA ILE A 23 14.20 10.46 20.49
C ILE A 23 14.80 11.85 20.70
N MET A 24 16.09 12.01 20.41
CA MET A 24 16.76 13.29 20.39
C MET A 24 16.27 14.00 19.13
N LEU A 25 15.10 14.64 19.25
CA LEU A 25 14.62 15.63 18.31
C LEU A 25 15.57 16.83 18.33
N ILE A 26 16.68 16.67 17.61
CA ILE A 26 17.45 17.80 17.07
C ILE A 26 16.46 18.58 16.20
N ASN A 27 16.39 19.90 16.35
CA ASN A 27 15.42 20.71 15.62
C ASN A 27 15.70 20.60 14.10
N PHE A 28 15.02 19.70 13.41
CA PHE A 28 15.16 19.47 11.99
C PHE A 28 14.14 20.31 11.24
N ARG A 29 14.66 21.17 10.37
CA ARG A 29 13.90 21.85 9.33
C ARG A 29 14.63 21.60 8.03
N THR A 30 14.02 20.79 7.19
CA THR A 30 14.65 20.34 5.97
C THR A 30 13.63 20.30 4.85
N VAL A 31 14.04 20.76 3.67
CA VAL A 31 13.36 20.47 2.41
C VAL A 31 14.30 19.59 1.60
N GLN A 32 13.81 18.46 1.10
CA GLN A 32 14.60 17.50 0.32
C GLN A 32 13.84 17.18 -0.98
N TYR A 33 14.50 17.33 -2.11
CA TYR A 33 13.95 17.06 -3.44
C TYR A 33 14.68 15.86 -4.03
N LYS A 34 13.99 14.72 -4.13
CA LYS A 34 14.48 13.53 -4.85
C LYS A 34 14.28 13.73 -6.35
N VAL A 35 15.27 13.38 -7.17
CA VAL A 35 15.16 13.42 -8.63
C VAL A 35 14.57 12.13 -9.21
N LYS A 36 14.13 12.14 -10.47
CA LYS A 36 13.61 10.95 -11.15
C LYS A 36 14.73 9.95 -11.49
N ASP A 37 14.37 8.68 -11.65
CA ASP A 37 15.20 7.56 -12.10
C ASP A 37 16.48 7.27 -11.30
N ASN A 38 16.73 7.98 -10.19
CA ASN A 38 17.88 7.76 -9.33
C ASN A 38 17.55 8.03 -7.84
N VAL A 39 18.49 7.70 -6.97
CA VAL A 39 18.51 8.04 -5.54
C VAL A 39 19.12 9.41 -5.27
N ASP A 40 19.56 10.17 -6.28
CA ASP A 40 20.08 11.51 -6.05
C ASP A 40 19.00 12.43 -5.47
N SER A 41 19.40 13.31 -4.56
CA SER A 41 18.51 14.30 -4.00
C SER A 41 19.25 15.57 -3.58
N TYR A 42 18.49 16.65 -3.45
CA TYR A 42 19.01 17.94 -3.05
C TYR A 42 18.30 18.43 -1.80
N ILE A 43 19.06 18.90 -0.82
CA ILE A 43 18.56 19.31 0.49
C ILE A 43 18.84 20.78 0.76
N ILE A 44 17.89 21.40 1.45
CA ILE A 44 18.01 22.71 2.09
C ILE A 44 17.80 22.49 3.59
N THR A 45 18.72 22.96 4.42
CA THR A 45 18.68 22.78 5.88
C THR A 45 18.73 24.12 6.62
N ASN A 46 18.47 24.07 7.93
CA ASN A 46 18.39 25.24 8.82
C ASN A 46 19.68 26.07 8.92
N THR A 47 20.85 25.55 8.49
CA THR A 47 22.11 26.30 8.50
C THR A 47 22.23 27.19 7.27
N ALA A 48 21.44 28.26 7.21
CA ALA A 48 21.56 29.36 6.25
C ALA A 48 22.03 28.92 4.84
N ALA A 49 21.45 27.85 4.32
CA ALA A 49 21.92 27.29 3.06
C ALA A 49 21.64 28.33 1.97
N ALA A 50 22.71 28.91 1.41
CA ALA A 50 22.63 29.83 0.29
C ALA A 50 22.25 29.10 -1.00
N ASP A 51 22.39 27.78 -1.02
CA ASP A 51 22.17 26.92 -2.19
C ASP A 51 21.79 25.48 -1.76
N TRP A 52 21.36 24.69 -2.74
CA TRP A 52 21.09 23.26 -2.63
C TRP A 52 22.36 22.46 -2.30
N SER A 53 22.25 21.46 -1.42
CA SER A 53 23.32 20.48 -1.16
C SER A 53 22.90 19.10 -1.61
N ASP A 54 23.81 18.38 -2.27
CA ASP A 54 23.58 17.05 -2.83
C ASP A 54 23.78 15.96 -1.77
N ILE A 55 22.88 14.98 -1.79
CA ILE A 55 22.98 13.76 -1.00
C ILE A 55 22.08 12.69 -1.61
N ALA A 56 22.51 11.44 -1.66
CA ALA A 56 21.61 10.36 -2.02
C ALA A 56 20.50 10.23 -0.96
N ILE A 57 19.24 10.09 -1.39
CA ILE A 57 18.09 10.05 -0.48
C ILE A 57 18.13 8.84 0.47
N ASN A 58 18.67 7.70 0.04
CA ASN A 58 18.88 6.51 0.87
C ASN A 58 20.18 6.54 1.69
N ASN A 59 20.98 7.61 1.61
CA ASN A 59 22.20 7.73 2.42
C ASN A 59 21.83 7.79 3.91
N ALA A 60 22.61 7.12 4.77
CA ALA A 60 22.40 7.11 6.22
C ALA A 60 22.41 8.51 6.86
N ASN A 61 23.05 9.50 6.22
CA ASN A 61 23.09 10.89 6.67
C ASN A 61 22.05 11.79 5.97
N SER A 62 21.20 11.23 5.10
CA SER A 62 20.15 12.01 4.45
C SER A 62 19.09 12.44 5.47
N PRO A 63 18.46 13.62 5.31
CA PRO A 63 17.38 14.04 6.19
C PRO A 63 16.23 13.03 6.28
N MET A 64 15.87 12.38 5.18
CA MET A 64 14.86 11.31 5.16
C MET A 64 15.25 10.17 6.10
N VAL A 65 16.43 9.57 5.92
CA VAL A 65 16.86 8.39 6.71
C VAL A 65 17.00 8.79 8.18
N LEU A 66 17.70 9.89 8.49
CA LEU A 66 17.89 10.37 9.85
C LEU A 66 16.57 10.70 10.58
N THR A 67 15.56 11.18 9.86
CA THR A 67 14.25 11.51 10.44
C THR A 67 13.47 10.24 10.73
N LEU A 68 13.35 9.34 9.75
CA LEU A 68 12.52 8.15 9.86
C LEU A 68 13.16 7.09 10.78
N ASP A 69 14.49 6.98 10.81
CA ASP A 69 15.21 6.07 11.71
C ASP A 69 14.96 6.35 13.19
N GLN A 70 14.54 7.58 13.55
CA GLN A 70 14.09 7.88 14.93
C GLN A 70 12.92 7.00 15.36
N TYR A 71 12.10 6.51 14.41
CA TYR A 71 11.03 5.56 14.65
C TYR A 71 11.43 4.12 14.28
N PHE A 72 12.02 3.90 13.09
CA PHE A 72 12.35 2.55 12.62
C PHE A 72 13.40 1.84 13.49
N LYS A 73 14.41 2.57 13.97
CA LYS A 73 15.50 2.04 14.81
C LYS A 73 15.23 2.20 16.32
N ALA A 74 14.01 2.57 16.71
CA ALA A 74 13.64 2.82 18.11
C ALA A 74 13.60 1.57 19.01
N ALA A 75 13.78 0.36 18.47
CA ALA A 75 13.77 -0.91 19.20
C ALA A 75 12.60 -1.00 20.22
N ALA A 76 12.88 -1.25 21.50
CA ALA A 76 11.88 -1.37 22.56
C ALA A 76 11.10 -0.07 22.82
N ASP A 77 11.67 1.10 22.50
CA ASP A 77 11.00 2.40 22.69
C ASP A 77 9.94 2.67 21.61
N LYS A 78 9.97 1.89 20.50
CA LYS A 78 9.00 2.00 19.40
C LYS A 78 7.56 1.92 19.91
N VAL A 79 7.24 1.02 20.84
CA VAL A 79 5.87 0.84 21.38
C VAL A 79 5.36 2.04 22.18
N ASN A 80 6.25 2.91 22.64
CA ASN A 80 5.93 4.12 23.40
C ASN A 80 5.93 5.38 22.53
N ALA A 81 6.27 5.27 21.24
CA ALA A 81 6.10 6.35 20.29
C ALA A 81 4.64 6.47 19.84
N ALA A 82 4.22 7.70 19.61
CA ALA A 82 3.00 8.00 18.88
C ALA A 82 3.36 8.29 17.42
N ILE A 83 2.56 7.77 16.49
CA ILE A 83 2.73 8.05 15.06
C ILE A 83 1.38 7.97 14.35
N ILE A 84 1.16 8.89 13.43
CA ILE A 84 0.02 8.91 12.52
C ILE A 84 0.56 9.17 11.12
N ALA A 85 0.40 8.21 10.21
CA ALA A 85 0.84 8.32 8.82
C ALA A 85 -0.36 8.25 7.87
N TYR A 86 -0.30 9.11 6.85
CA TYR A 86 -1.35 9.26 5.86
C TYR A 86 -0.75 9.35 4.46
N ASN A 87 -1.42 8.73 3.49
CA ASN A 87 -1.02 8.72 2.08
C ASN A 87 -2.22 8.31 1.24
N ASN A 88 -2.49 9.04 0.16
CA ASN A 88 -3.57 8.71 -0.77
C ASN A 88 -3.28 7.49 -1.65
N LEU A 89 -2.04 7.01 -1.66
CA LEU A 89 -1.60 5.75 -2.27
C LEU A 89 -0.55 5.11 -1.35
N PRO A 90 -0.97 4.49 -0.24
CA PRO A 90 -0.04 3.91 0.74
C PRO A 90 0.66 2.66 0.18
N PRO A 91 1.74 2.18 0.84
CA PRO A 91 2.44 0.95 0.44
C PRO A 91 1.47 -0.24 0.31
N GLY A 92 1.65 -1.04 -0.74
CA GLY A 92 0.84 -2.23 -1.01
C GLY A 92 -0.59 -1.97 -1.50
N ALA A 93 -1.10 -0.74 -1.42
CA ALA A 93 -2.43 -0.41 -1.90
C ALA A 93 -2.44 -0.11 -3.40
N VAL A 94 -3.51 -0.56 -4.07
CA VAL A 94 -3.82 -0.25 -5.47
C VAL A 94 -5.21 0.36 -5.53
N ARG A 95 -5.34 1.49 -6.22
CA ARG A 95 -6.59 2.24 -6.42
C ARG A 95 -7.42 2.43 -5.13
N PRO A 96 -6.84 2.96 -4.03
CA PRO A 96 -7.59 3.20 -2.79
C PRO A 96 -8.64 4.31 -2.91
N ASN A 97 -8.70 5.03 -4.04
CA ASN A 97 -9.70 6.07 -4.36
C ASN A 97 -9.92 7.07 -3.20
N ALA A 98 -8.82 7.52 -2.59
CA ALA A 98 -8.83 8.46 -1.48
C ALA A 98 -9.42 9.83 -1.86
N GLU A 99 -10.15 10.44 -0.93
CA GLU A 99 -10.83 11.74 -1.13
C GLU A 99 -9.89 12.95 -1.16
N SER A 100 -8.64 12.73 -0.78
CA SER A 100 -7.57 13.71 -0.62
C SER A 100 -6.28 13.17 -1.20
N THR A 101 -5.40 14.05 -1.67
CA THR A 101 -4.06 13.64 -2.13
C THR A 101 -2.95 13.82 -1.09
N ALA A 102 -3.33 14.25 0.12
CA ALA A 102 -2.46 14.46 1.27
C ALA A 102 -1.57 13.26 1.59
N LYS A 103 -0.28 13.52 1.84
CA LYS A 103 0.68 12.51 2.31
C LYS A 103 1.63 13.08 3.34
N GLY A 104 2.01 12.26 4.31
CA GLY A 104 2.91 12.63 5.38
C GLY A 104 2.74 11.77 6.61
N LEU A 105 3.50 12.10 7.65
CA LEU A 105 3.34 11.51 8.97
C LEU A 105 3.76 12.47 10.07
N VAL A 106 3.15 12.31 11.24
CA VAL A 106 3.50 13.01 12.47
C VAL A 106 3.88 11.97 13.50
N ALA A 107 5.05 12.12 14.13
CA ALA A 107 5.50 11.23 15.19
C ALA A 107 6.10 11.99 16.37
N TRP A 108 5.84 11.49 17.58
CA TRP A 108 6.36 12.04 18.84
C TRP A 108 6.59 10.95 19.88
N GLY A 109 7.44 11.25 20.87
CA GLY A 109 7.70 10.38 22.01
C GLY A 109 7.40 11.08 23.34
N ALA A 110 7.66 10.38 24.45
CA ALA A 110 7.31 10.84 25.80
C ALA A 110 8.12 12.04 26.32
N ASP A 111 9.34 12.27 25.81
CA ASP A 111 10.37 12.97 26.59
C ASP A 111 10.71 14.41 26.15
N THR A 112 10.05 14.98 25.13
CA THR A 112 10.57 16.21 24.51
C THR A 112 9.56 17.30 24.15
N GLY A 113 8.26 17.10 24.34
CA GLY A 113 7.24 18.08 23.90
C GLY A 113 7.23 18.34 22.39
N LYS A 114 8.03 17.59 21.60
CA LYS A 114 8.27 17.83 20.19
C LYS A 114 7.76 16.67 19.35
N ALA A 115 7.18 17.01 18.21
CA ALA A 115 6.96 16.08 17.11
C ALA A 115 7.81 16.49 15.92
N PHE A 116 8.12 15.53 15.06
CA PHE A 116 8.42 15.86 13.67
C PHE A 116 7.15 15.64 12.84
N TRP A 117 6.85 16.60 11.98
CA TRP A 117 5.86 16.47 10.93
C TRP A 117 6.61 16.37 9.60
N TYR A 118 6.53 15.20 8.99
CA TYR A 118 7.19 14.86 7.74
C TYR A 118 6.16 14.80 6.61
N ILE A 119 6.13 15.83 5.78
CA ILE A 119 5.21 15.96 4.64
C ILE A 119 5.95 15.50 3.39
N HIS A 120 5.30 14.76 2.51
CA HIS A 120 5.93 14.28 1.27
C HIS A 120 4.97 14.16 0.10
N THR A 121 5.51 13.94 -1.09
CA THR A 121 4.72 13.77 -2.33
C THR A 121 4.88 12.37 -2.93
N MET A 122 5.69 11.51 -2.30
CA MET A 122 5.98 10.14 -2.77
C MET A 122 4.82 9.16 -2.54
N HIS A 123 4.46 8.40 -3.58
CA HIS A 123 3.52 7.28 -3.49
C HIS A 123 4.16 6.04 -2.86
N LYS A 124 3.34 5.13 -2.31
CA LYS A 124 3.76 3.86 -1.71
C LYS A 124 4.80 4.04 -0.58
N PHE A 125 4.74 5.15 0.16
CA PHE A 125 5.74 5.55 1.16
C PHE A 125 5.12 6.17 2.44
N PRO A 126 5.77 6.02 3.61
CA PRO A 126 6.78 4.99 3.92
C PRO A 126 6.13 3.60 4.17
N ASP A 127 6.88 2.54 3.90
CA ASP A 127 6.50 1.18 4.32
C ASP A 127 6.92 0.96 5.77
N PHE A 128 5.96 0.65 6.65
CA PHE A 128 6.20 0.38 8.07
C PHE A 128 6.57 -1.08 8.38
N ASN A 129 6.56 -1.96 7.37
CA ASN A 129 6.92 -3.38 7.51
C ASN A 129 8.43 -3.63 7.39
N ILE A 130 9.21 -2.62 7.03
CA ILE A 130 10.67 -2.73 6.94
C ILE A 130 11.33 -2.34 8.26
N ALA A 131 12.58 -2.78 8.44
CA ALA A 131 13.37 -2.48 9.63
C ALA A 131 14.24 -1.21 9.50
N ASP A 132 14.53 -0.74 8.28
CA ASP A 132 15.45 0.38 8.02
C ASP A 132 14.88 1.31 6.95
N ALA A 133 14.93 2.63 7.19
CA ALA A 133 14.46 3.64 6.26
C ALA A 133 15.26 3.67 4.94
N SER A 134 16.51 3.20 4.89
CA SER A 134 17.29 3.16 3.65
C SER A 134 16.70 2.21 2.59
N LEU A 135 15.91 1.22 3.02
CA LEU A 135 15.26 0.21 2.18
C LEU A 135 13.92 0.68 1.60
N LEU A 136 13.45 1.88 1.98
CA LEU A 136 12.18 2.43 1.50
C LEU A 136 12.14 2.66 -0.01
N LEU A 137 13.30 2.68 -0.68
CA LEU A 137 13.45 3.14 -2.06
C LEU A 137 13.74 2.04 -3.08
N ASP A 138 13.87 0.78 -2.65
CA ASP A 138 14.32 -0.33 -3.51
C ASP A 138 13.47 -0.50 -4.78
N ASN A 139 12.22 0.01 -4.80
CA ASN A 139 11.34 0.02 -5.97
C ASN A 139 10.65 1.38 -6.23
N LEU A 140 11.14 2.50 -5.68
CA LEU A 140 10.48 3.82 -5.71
C LEU A 140 11.36 4.94 -6.27
N ILE A 141 12.03 4.68 -7.41
CA ILE A 141 12.95 5.66 -8.02
C ILE A 141 12.40 6.39 -9.24
N GLU A 142 11.32 5.93 -9.85
CA GLU A 142 10.83 6.41 -11.16
C GLU A 142 10.44 7.90 -11.21
N LYS A 143 9.89 8.45 -10.13
CA LYS A 143 9.44 9.85 -10.08
C LYS A 143 10.22 10.67 -9.08
N ALA A 144 10.42 11.95 -9.40
CA ALA A 144 10.85 12.96 -8.48
C ALA A 144 9.77 13.20 -7.42
N ALA A 145 10.22 13.51 -6.20
CA ALA A 145 9.34 13.75 -5.06
C ALA A 145 9.97 14.76 -4.10
N LEU A 146 9.11 15.53 -3.44
CA LEU A 146 9.51 16.56 -2.50
C LEU A 146 9.14 16.13 -1.07
N PHE A 147 10.02 16.42 -0.13
CA PHE A 147 9.88 16.13 1.29
C PHE A 147 10.13 17.40 2.11
N MET A 148 9.31 17.62 3.14
CA MET A 148 9.48 18.71 4.10
C MET A 148 9.35 18.14 5.51
N CYS A 149 10.37 18.36 6.35
CA CYS A 149 10.34 18.02 7.75
C CYS A 149 10.28 19.28 8.61
N LEU A 150 9.28 19.36 9.50
CA LEU A 150 9.11 20.45 10.45
C LEU A 150 9.10 19.89 11.87
N THR A 151 9.88 20.49 12.77
CA THR A 151 9.76 20.21 14.20
C THR A 151 8.66 21.10 14.79
N ILE A 152 7.61 20.49 15.34
CA ILE A 152 6.45 21.18 15.94
C ILE A 152 6.30 20.80 17.42
N ASP A 153 5.50 21.55 18.17
CA ASP A 153 5.09 21.17 19.52
C ASP A 153 3.91 20.20 19.39
N TYR A 154 4.06 18.96 19.87
CA TYR A 154 2.98 17.97 19.74
C TYR A 154 1.75 18.33 20.57
N LYS A 155 1.92 19.14 21.62
CA LYS A 155 0.82 19.65 22.46
C LYS A 155 -0.05 20.67 21.72
N ASN A 156 0.41 21.21 20.59
CA ASN A 156 -0.41 22.04 19.71
C ASN A 156 -1.05 21.18 18.62
N THR A 157 -2.29 20.75 18.83
CA THR A 157 -3.04 19.85 17.93
C THR A 157 -3.58 20.52 16.66
N ALA A 158 -3.25 21.79 16.38
CA ALA A 158 -3.72 22.50 15.20
C ALA A 158 -3.39 21.79 13.87
N TRP A 159 -2.28 21.04 13.83
CA TRP A 159 -1.91 20.20 12.68
C TRP A 159 -2.97 19.10 12.41
N ALA A 160 -3.50 18.48 13.48
CA ALA A 160 -4.47 17.40 13.35
C ALA A 160 -5.81 17.95 12.84
N LYS A 161 -6.21 19.12 13.31
CA LYS A 161 -7.38 19.83 12.81
C LYS A 161 -7.22 20.27 11.35
N ALA A 162 -6.05 20.76 10.95
CA ALA A 162 -5.78 21.07 9.55
C ALA A 162 -5.92 19.82 8.66
N LEU A 163 -5.30 18.71 9.06
CA LEU A 163 -5.44 17.42 8.37
C LEU A 163 -6.89 16.95 8.33
N LEU A 164 -7.68 17.11 9.39
CA LEU A 164 -9.10 16.74 9.37
C LEU A 164 -9.87 17.46 8.24
N PHE A 165 -9.54 18.74 7.99
CA PHE A 165 -10.11 19.47 6.86
C PHE A 165 -9.63 18.92 5.52
N GLU A 166 -8.40 18.43 5.43
CA GLU A 166 -7.86 17.84 4.21
C GLU A 166 -8.39 16.42 3.92
N LYS A 167 -9.08 15.76 4.86
CA LYS A 167 -9.59 14.38 4.75
C LYS A 167 -8.57 13.35 4.22
N PRO A 168 -7.36 13.26 4.81
CA PRO A 168 -6.34 12.35 4.34
C PRO A 168 -6.73 10.89 4.60
N LEU A 169 -6.23 9.99 3.75
CA LEU A 169 -6.30 8.56 4.01
C LEU A 169 -5.22 8.17 5.03
N ILE A 170 -5.62 7.92 6.28
CA ILE A 170 -4.74 7.43 7.35
C ILE A 170 -4.59 5.91 7.17
N TYR A 171 -3.36 5.44 6.96
CA TYR A 171 -3.05 4.03 6.70
C TYR A 171 -2.22 3.38 7.81
N PHE A 172 -1.65 4.17 8.72
CA PHE A 172 -0.93 3.65 9.89
C PHE A 172 -1.08 4.60 11.07
N SER A 173 -1.37 4.04 12.24
CA SER A 173 -1.44 4.81 13.48
C SER A 173 -1.03 3.94 14.68
N GLN A 174 -0.18 4.47 15.55
CA GLN A 174 0.21 3.82 16.79
C GLN A 174 -0.04 4.76 17.96
N LYS A 175 -0.86 4.31 18.91
CA LYS A 175 -0.99 4.96 20.21
C LYS A 175 0.15 4.48 21.12
N PRO A 176 0.81 5.35 21.89
CA PRO A 176 1.78 4.93 22.89
C PRO A 176 1.19 3.89 23.85
N ALA A 177 1.96 2.85 24.19
CA ALA A 177 1.58 1.84 25.17
C ALA A 177 1.64 2.39 26.61
N ALA A 178 2.76 3.05 26.96
CA ALA A 178 2.91 3.72 28.25
C ALA A 178 1.91 4.86 28.43
N VAL A 179 1.31 4.93 29.62
CA VAL A 179 0.47 6.05 30.05
C VAL A 179 1.37 7.23 30.40
N GLY A 180 1.12 8.39 29.80
CA GLY A 180 1.90 9.61 30.00
C GLY A 180 1.49 10.72 29.03
N ASP A 181 2.22 11.84 29.04
CA ASP A 181 1.92 13.03 28.22
C ASP A 181 1.72 12.71 26.73
N ALA A 182 2.59 11.89 26.13
CA ALA A 182 2.48 11.53 24.72
C ALA A 182 1.19 10.78 24.39
N GLN A 183 0.74 9.88 25.29
CA GLN A 183 -0.52 9.16 25.14
C GLN A 183 -1.72 10.08 25.40
N ALA A 184 -1.64 10.94 26.41
CA ALA A 184 -2.69 11.89 26.73
C ALA A 184 -2.97 12.82 25.53
N VAL A 185 -1.91 13.34 24.90
CA VAL A 185 -2.07 14.16 23.69
C VAL A 185 -2.60 13.35 22.51
N PHE A 186 -2.18 12.09 22.33
CA PHE A 186 -2.75 11.23 21.28
C PHE A 186 -4.28 11.10 21.40
N LEU A 187 -4.82 11.19 22.62
CA LEU A 187 -6.24 11.09 22.92
C LEU A 187 -6.98 12.44 22.92
N GLU A 188 -6.31 13.55 22.61
CA GLU A 188 -6.96 14.86 22.50
C GLU A 188 -7.98 14.90 21.37
N GLU A 189 -8.98 15.78 21.53
CA GLU A 189 -10.16 15.86 20.68
C GLU A 189 -9.81 16.06 19.20
N ASP A 190 -8.90 16.97 18.84
CA ASP A 190 -8.54 17.23 17.44
C ASP A 190 -7.89 16.00 16.77
N ILE A 191 -7.04 15.25 17.50
CA ILE A 191 -6.40 14.04 16.99
C ILE A 191 -7.41 12.91 16.90
N MET A 192 -8.26 12.74 17.91
CA MET A 192 -9.33 11.74 17.87
C MET A 192 -10.35 12.04 16.78
N ASN A 193 -10.65 13.32 16.52
CA ASN A 193 -11.50 13.75 15.42
C ASN A 193 -10.84 13.47 14.06
N LEU A 194 -9.54 13.73 13.92
CA LEU A 194 -8.79 13.32 12.72
C LEU A 194 -8.85 11.80 12.51
N LEU A 195 -8.52 11.02 13.55
CA LEU A 195 -8.51 9.57 13.49
C LEU A 195 -9.91 9.00 13.23
N ASN A 196 -10.96 9.58 13.79
CA ASN A 196 -12.35 9.15 13.55
C ASN A 196 -12.96 9.78 12.29
N GLU A 197 -12.18 10.62 11.61
CA GLU A 197 -12.60 11.50 10.52
C GLU A 197 -13.93 12.22 10.81
N SER A 198 -14.13 12.65 12.07
CA SER A 198 -15.37 13.21 12.57
C SER A 198 -15.95 14.24 11.59
N PRO A 199 -17.26 14.19 11.28
CA PRO A 199 -17.86 15.12 10.34
C PRO A 199 -17.54 16.57 10.73
N VAL A 200 -17.05 17.35 9.77
CA VAL A 200 -16.83 18.78 9.97
C VAL A 200 -18.19 19.48 9.88
N THR A 201 -18.87 19.64 11.00
CA THR A 201 -20.21 20.24 11.11
C THR A 201 -20.13 21.76 11.29
N PHE A 202 -19.74 22.51 10.27
CA PHE A 202 -19.60 23.97 10.39
C PHE A 202 -20.08 24.72 9.14
N PRO A 203 -20.49 26.00 9.27
CA PRO A 203 -20.88 26.83 8.11
C PRO A 203 -19.72 27.12 7.15
N ASN A 204 -18.46 26.97 7.60
CA ASN A 204 -17.25 27.19 6.80
C ASN A 204 -16.49 25.87 6.61
N ASN A 205 -16.24 25.49 5.35
CA ASN A 205 -15.46 24.32 4.99
C ASN A 205 -13.95 24.63 4.85
N ILE A 206 -13.46 25.70 5.46
CA ILE A 206 -12.08 26.19 5.34
C ILE A 206 -11.45 26.29 6.73
N TYR A 207 -10.20 25.86 6.84
CA TYR A 207 -9.35 26.03 8.01
C TYR A 207 -8.11 26.83 7.64
N SER A 208 -7.81 27.89 8.39
CA SER A 208 -6.61 28.71 8.21
C SER A 208 -6.04 29.07 9.57
N ARG A 209 -4.77 28.73 9.82
CA ARG A 209 -4.10 29.03 11.10
C ARG A 209 -2.60 29.16 10.95
N ASN A 210 -2.03 30.12 11.69
CA ASN A 210 -0.59 30.24 11.88
C ASN A 210 -0.16 29.51 13.16
N VAL A 211 0.93 28.76 13.08
CA VAL A 211 1.65 28.19 14.22
C VAL A 211 3.14 28.40 14.04
N ASN A 212 3.92 28.18 15.10
CA ASN A 212 5.37 28.28 15.04
C ASN A 212 6.01 26.89 15.17
N THR A 213 7.07 26.64 14.39
CA THR A 213 7.98 25.50 14.65
C THR A 213 8.65 25.65 16.02
N THR A 214 9.11 24.55 16.59
CA THR A 214 9.97 24.60 17.79
C THR A 214 11.44 24.87 17.41
N GLY A 215 12.24 25.32 18.39
CA GLY A 215 13.68 25.58 18.24
C GLY A 215 14.09 27.03 18.51
N ALA A 216 15.40 27.31 18.43
CA ALA A 216 15.98 28.61 18.81
C ALA A 216 15.50 29.79 17.94
N THR A 217 15.15 29.53 16.67
CA THR A 217 14.67 30.54 15.71
C THR A 217 13.35 30.09 15.10
N PRO A 218 12.20 30.19 15.76
CA PRO A 218 10.92 29.69 15.24
C PRO A 218 10.57 30.25 13.84
N ILE A 219 10.09 29.40 12.94
CA ILE A 219 9.50 29.80 11.65
C ILE A 219 7.97 29.71 11.77
N VAL A 220 7.28 30.69 11.19
CA VAL A 220 5.82 30.68 11.07
C VAL A 220 5.42 29.68 9.99
N ILE A 221 4.55 28.75 10.36
CA ILE A 221 3.85 27.82 9.49
C ILE A 221 2.41 28.33 9.34
N HIS A 222 1.96 28.53 8.11
CA HIS A 222 0.60 28.89 7.78
C HIS A 222 -0.09 27.68 7.14
N TYR A 223 -1.04 27.08 7.86
CA TYR A 223 -1.90 26.02 7.34
C TYR A 223 -3.11 26.63 6.67
N ILE A 224 -3.41 26.18 5.46
CA ILE A 224 -4.61 26.57 4.74
C ILE A 224 -5.20 25.30 4.13
N ALA A 225 -6.35 24.87 4.61
CA ALA A 225 -7.01 23.64 4.17
C ALA A 225 -8.49 23.89 3.87
N ARG A 226 -9.04 23.10 2.95
CA ARG A 226 -10.48 23.03 2.70
C ARG A 226 -10.98 21.59 2.82
N TYR A 227 -12.16 21.46 3.39
CA TYR A 227 -12.95 20.24 3.39
C TYR A 227 -13.71 20.10 2.08
N SER A 228 -13.86 18.85 1.63
CA SER A 228 -14.55 18.50 0.40
C SER A 228 -15.99 19.06 0.42
N SER A 229 -16.36 19.83 -0.60
CA SER A 229 -17.72 20.38 -0.70
C SER A 229 -18.14 20.58 -2.15
N LYS A 230 -19.37 20.12 -2.48
CA LYS A 230 -19.98 20.35 -3.79
C LYS A 230 -20.28 21.83 -4.06
N THR A 231 -20.37 22.68 -3.02
CA THR A 231 -20.66 24.12 -3.15
C THR A 231 -19.41 24.99 -3.23
N ALA A 232 -18.23 24.45 -2.86
CA ALA A 232 -16.95 25.18 -2.84
C ALA A 232 -16.00 24.77 -3.98
N GLN A 233 -16.55 24.47 -5.15
CA GLN A 233 -15.79 24.09 -6.35
C GLN A 233 -14.94 25.25 -6.89
N GLY A 234 -13.94 24.95 -7.72
CA GLY A 234 -13.09 25.94 -8.38
C GLY A 234 -11.62 25.89 -7.95
N ASP A 235 -10.82 26.76 -8.56
CA ASP A 235 -9.38 26.89 -8.30
C ASP A 235 -9.11 27.29 -6.84
N ILE A 236 -8.49 26.37 -6.09
CA ILE A 236 -8.17 26.57 -4.67
C ILE A 236 -7.14 27.69 -4.47
N TYR A 237 -6.27 27.95 -5.45
CA TYR A 237 -5.24 28.98 -5.33
C TYR A 237 -5.83 30.39 -5.35
N SER A 238 -6.64 30.69 -6.36
CA SER A 238 -7.28 32.01 -6.48
C SER A 238 -8.38 32.26 -5.46
N ARG A 239 -9.13 31.21 -5.04
CA ARG A 239 -10.26 31.36 -4.11
C ARG A 239 -9.87 31.32 -2.64
N LEU A 240 -8.80 30.61 -2.29
CA LEU A 240 -8.45 30.33 -0.90
C LEU A 240 -7.00 30.68 -0.57
N ILE A 241 -6.03 30.07 -1.26
CA ILE A 241 -4.62 30.13 -0.84
C ILE A 241 -4.07 31.56 -0.96
N ALA A 242 -4.15 32.18 -2.14
CA ALA A 242 -3.61 33.53 -2.35
C ALA A 242 -4.30 34.60 -1.48
N PRO A 243 -5.65 34.61 -1.33
CA PRO A 243 -6.32 35.49 -0.37
C PRO A 243 -5.89 35.27 1.08
N ALA A 244 -5.73 34.01 1.50
CA ALA A 244 -5.28 33.70 2.86
C ALA A 244 -3.83 34.14 3.11
N LEU A 245 -2.96 34.02 2.10
CA LEU A 245 -1.57 34.49 2.16
C LEU A 245 -1.43 36.01 1.97
N GLN A 246 -2.48 36.68 1.49
CA GLN A 246 -2.47 38.08 1.07
C GLN A 246 -1.35 38.38 0.06
N SER A 247 -1.12 37.44 -0.87
CA SER A 247 0.02 37.49 -1.78
C SER A 247 -0.30 36.84 -3.13
N SER A 248 0.29 37.39 -4.19
CA SER A 248 0.36 36.73 -5.49
C SER A 248 1.30 35.52 -5.39
N VAL A 249 1.01 34.45 -6.11
CA VAL A 249 1.78 33.20 -6.04
C VAL A 249 2.13 32.68 -7.42
N ARG A 250 3.29 32.02 -7.50
CA ARG A 250 3.68 31.20 -8.64
C ARG A 250 3.64 29.73 -8.26
N VAL A 251 3.06 28.90 -9.10
CA VAL A 251 2.64 27.53 -8.75
C VAL A 251 3.25 26.52 -9.72
N TRP A 252 4.02 25.56 -9.18
CA TRP A 252 4.37 24.31 -9.84
C TRP A 252 3.29 23.29 -9.52
N THR A 253 2.59 22.83 -10.55
CA THR A 253 1.46 21.91 -10.48
C THR A 253 1.51 20.97 -11.67
N GLY A 254 0.70 19.91 -11.66
CA GLY A 254 0.57 18.97 -12.77
C GLY A 254 0.19 19.63 -14.11
N THR A 255 -0.06 18.84 -15.13
CA THR A 255 -0.32 19.30 -16.51
C THR A 255 -1.72 19.91 -16.70
N THR A 256 -2.38 20.34 -15.62
CA THR A 256 -3.78 20.77 -15.63
C THR A 256 -3.97 22.08 -16.40
N GLU A 257 -5.02 22.13 -17.22
CA GLU A 257 -5.30 23.12 -18.29
C GLU A 257 -5.66 24.54 -17.82
N LEU A 258 -5.54 24.85 -16.51
CA LEU A 258 -5.88 26.17 -16.01
C LEU A 258 -4.81 27.19 -16.39
N ASN A 259 -5.14 28.13 -17.27
CA ASN A 259 -4.28 29.27 -17.56
C ASN A 259 -3.96 30.09 -16.29
N SER A 260 -2.83 30.79 -16.32
CA SER A 260 -2.46 31.77 -15.28
C SER A 260 -3.58 32.80 -15.07
N TYR A 261 -3.87 33.12 -13.81
CA TYR A 261 -4.90 34.07 -13.42
C TYR A 261 -4.27 35.42 -13.04
N CYS A 262 -4.34 36.39 -13.94
CA CYS A 262 -3.63 37.68 -13.82
C CYS A 262 -4.56 38.90 -13.58
N SER A 263 -5.87 38.69 -13.44
CA SER A 263 -6.87 39.77 -13.38
C SER A 263 -7.42 40.09 -11.99
N GLY A 264 -7.19 39.23 -11.00
CA GLY A 264 -7.64 39.47 -9.63
C GLY A 264 -6.66 40.29 -8.79
N MET A 265 -7.04 40.55 -7.53
CA MET A 265 -6.19 41.24 -6.54
C MET A 265 -4.85 40.55 -6.35
N TYR A 266 -4.85 39.22 -6.31
CA TYR A 266 -3.67 38.38 -6.23
C TYR A 266 -3.53 37.58 -7.53
N LYS A 267 -2.34 37.63 -8.13
CA LYS A 267 -2.04 36.91 -9.37
C LYS A 267 -1.64 35.47 -9.05
N ILE A 268 -2.12 34.53 -9.85
CA ILE A 268 -1.73 33.11 -9.80
C ILE A 268 -1.04 32.78 -11.11
N GLU A 269 0.29 32.65 -11.08
CA GLU A 269 1.09 32.33 -12.26
C GLU A 269 1.46 30.84 -12.24
N ASN A 270 1.26 30.13 -13.34
CA ASN A 270 1.81 28.79 -13.47
C ASN A 270 3.31 28.86 -13.76
N VAL A 271 4.06 27.93 -13.19
CA VAL A 271 5.40 27.60 -13.70
C VAL A 271 5.21 26.71 -14.92
N GLU A 272 5.67 27.13 -16.09
CA GLU A 272 5.52 26.34 -17.32
C GLU A 272 6.47 25.13 -17.32
N GLY A 273 7.72 25.34 -16.87
CA GLY A 273 8.75 24.31 -16.83
C GLY A 273 9.47 24.11 -18.18
N PRO A 274 10.47 23.22 -18.23
CA PRO A 274 10.99 22.41 -17.13
C PRO A 274 11.72 23.23 -16.05
N ILE A 275 11.84 22.68 -14.84
CA ILE A 275 12.68 23.27 -13.78
C ILE A 275 14.05 22.59 -13.75
N GLN A 276 15.07 23.34 -13.30
CA GLN A 276 16.45 22.87 -13.23
C GLN A 276 16.95 22.91 -11.79
N ILE A 277 17.15 21.75 -11.17
CA ILE A 277 17.77 21.65 -9.85
C ILE A 277 19.22 21.20 -10.03
N LYS A 278 20.16 22.15 -9.87
CA LYS A 278 21.56 22.01 -10.28
C LYS A 278 21.67 21.50 -11.72
N ASN A 279 22.09 20.25 -11.90
CA ASN A 279 22.32 19.64 -13.21
C ASN A 279 21.17 18.70 -13.64
N HIS A 280 20.03 18.72 -12.92
CA HIS A 280 18.89 17.85 -13.20
C HIS A 280 17.68 18.63 -13.67
N GLU A 281 17.26 18.34 -14.91
CA GLU A 281 16.01 18.81 -15.48
C GLU A 281 14.84 17.96 -14.95
N LEU A 282 13.78 18.63 -14.50
CA LEU A 282 12.53 17.99 -14.09
C LEU A 282 11.36 18.59 -14.86
N THR A 283 10.55 17.72 -15.45
CA THR A 283 9.27 18.05 -16.07
C THR A 283 8.12 17.55 -15.20
N LYS A 284 6.96 18.17 -15.34
CA LYS A 284 5.74 17.86 -14.56
C LYS A 284 5.31 16.39 -14.64
N GLN A 285 5.59 15.69 -15.74
CA GLN A 285 5.22 14.28 -15.92
C GLN A 285 5.95 13.34 -14.94
N TYR A 286 7.18 13.67 -14.57
CA TYR A 286 8.04 12.84 -13.74
C TYR A 286 8.20 13.39 -12.32
N ASP A 287 7.37 14.35 -11.92
CA ASP A 287 7.43 14.98 -10.61
C ASP A 287 6.06 14.92 -9.95
N THR A 288 5.99 14.30 -8.76
CA THR A 288 4.73 14.19 -8.01
C THR A 288 4.45 15.40 -7.13
N SER A 289 5.36 16.38 -7.09
CA SER A 289 5.25 17.50 -6.19
C SER A 289 4.39 18.64 -6.74
N VAL A 290 3.68 19.29 -5.82
CA VAL A 290 2.95 20.52 -6.08
C VAL A 290 3.41 21.53 -5.04
N TRP A 291 3.91 22.67 -5.49
CA TRP A 291 4.43 23.69 -4.59
C TRP A 291 4.19 25.08 -5.16
N SER A 292 4.26 26.09 -4.30
CA SER A 292 4.14 27.48 -4.72
C SER A 292 5.03 28.41 -3.91
N VAL A 293 5.39 29.52 -4.53
CA VAL A 293 6.12 30.61 -3.87
C VAL A 293 5.33 31.90 -3.99
N THR A 294 5.35 32.71 -2.94
CA THR A 294 4.81 34.07 -2.97
C THR A 294 5.68 34.97 -3.83
N THR A 295 5.08 35.80 -4.68
CA THR A 295 5.78 36.79 -5.52
C THR A 295 5.62 38.22 -4.99
N THR A 296 4.67 38.46 -4.08
CA THR A 296 4.49 39.74 -3.37
C THR A 296 4.41 39.52 -1.85
N GLY A 297 4.54 40.58 -1.06
CA GLY A 297 4.39 40.50 0.40
C GLY A 297 5.47 39.66 1.09
N GLU A 298 5.08 38.92 2.13
CA GLU A 298 5.99 38.09 2.94
C GLU A 298 6.49 36.87 2.14
N LYS A 299 7.81 36.64 2.14
CA LYS A 299 8.45 35.53 1.41
C LYS A 299 8.11 34.18 2.04
N LYS A 300 7.21 33.44 1.41
CA LYS A 300 6.80 32.09 1.81
C LYS A 300 7.03 31.07 0.71
N PHE A 301 7.44 29.88 1.14
CA PHE A 301 7.41 28.66 0.33
C PHE A 301 6.26 27.78 0.82
N CYS A 302 5.46 27.25 -0.09
CA CYS A 302 4.32 26.40 0.23
C CYS A 302 4.45 25.04 -0.45
N LEU A 303 4.24 23.98 0.33
CA LEU A 303 4.04 22.63 -0.18
C LEU A 303 2.55 22.32 -0.19
N SER A 304 2.05 21.87 -1.33
CA SER A 304 0.63 21.64 -1.57
C SER A 304 0.36 20.15 -1.79
N ASN A 305 -0.82 19.71 -1.40
CA ASN A 305 -1.34 18.37 -1.74
C ASN A 305 -2.59 18.45 -2.62
N VAL A 306 -2.71 19.52 -3.38
CA VAL A 306 -3.81 19.75 -4.31
C VAL A 306 -3.26 20.38 -5.56
N GLU A 307 -3.51 19.74 -6.70
CA GLU A 307 -3.23 20.31 -8.00
C GLU A 307 -4.17 21.49 -8.30
N ARG A 308 -3.74 22.37 -9.19
CA ARG A 308 -4.53 23.50 -9.65
C ARG A 308 -5.50 23.05 -10.75
N GLU A 309 -6.74 22.74 -10.36
CA GLU A 309 -7.79 22.25 -11.26
C GLU A 309 -9.05 23.15 -11.26
N SER A 310 -9.74 23.24 -12.40
CA SER A 310 -10.95 24.07 -12.58
C SER A 310 -12.17 23.53 -11.84
N ALA A 311 -12.25 22.20 -11.65
CA ALA A 311 -13.44 21.50 -11.16
C ALA A 311 -13.13 20.56 -9.99
N SER A 312 -12.23 20.94 -9.07
CA SER A 312 -11.96 20.13 -7.90
C SER A 312 -12.93 20.44 -6.76
N PHE A 313 -13.71 19.45 -6.33
CA PHE A 313 -14.48 19.44 -5.07
C PHE A 313 -13.74 18.67 -3.95
N LYS A 314 -12.53 18.15 -4.25
CA LYS A 314 -11.72 17.34 -3.34
C LYS A 314 -11.23 18.17 -2.16
N ALA A 315 -11.10 17.51 -1.01
CA ALA A 315 -10.45 18.09 0.15
C ALA A 315 -8.95 18.28 -0.12
N GLY A 316 -8.34 19.23 0.58
CA GLY A 316 -6.89 19.42 0.55
C GLY A 316 -6.47 20.83 0.90
N GLY A 317 -5.16 21.09 0.86
CA GLY A 317 -4.57 22.25 1.48
C GLY A 317 -3.10 22.45 1.14
N VAL A 318 -2.53 23.47 1.81
CA VAL A 318 -1.14 23.86 1.68
C VAL A 318 -0.54 24.16 3.05
N ILE A 319 0.75 23.89 3.15
CA ILE A 319 1.58 24.24 4.30
C ILE A 319 2.63 25.22 3.82
N CYS A 320 2.52 26.47 4.27
CA CYS A 320 3.44 27.55 3.89
C CYS A 320 4.38 27.90 5.04
N ILE A 321 5.68 28.00 4.76
CA ILE A 321 6.70 28.42 5.72
C ILE A 321 7.26 29.79 5.34
N ALA A 322 7.34 30.70 6.32
CA ALA A 322 7.96 32.01 6.16
C ALA A 322 9.49 31.91 6.26
N GLN A 323 10.15 31.57 5.15
CA GLN A 323 11.61 31.44 5.07
C GLN A 323 12.14 31.96 3.73
N SER A 324 12.92 33.04 3.78
CA SER A 324 13.35 33.79 2.60
C SER A 324 14.30 33.06 1.66
N ASN A 325 15.16 32.18 2.17
CA ASN A 325 16.16 31.46 1.37
C ASN A 325 15.51 30.33 0.58
N ILE A 326 14.65 29.52 1.21
CA ILE A 326 13.85 28.47 0.58
C ILE A 326 12.96 29.09 -0.49
N GLN A 327 12.23 30.17 -0.13
CA GLN A 327 11.41 30.89 -1.11
C GLN A 327 12.25 31.41 -2.29
N GLY A 328 13.46 31.94 -2.03
CA GLY A 328 14.36 32.43 -3.07
C GLY A 328 14.84 31.33 -4.02
N LEU A 329 15.25 30.17 -3.48
CA LEU A 329 15.69 29.02 -4.29
C LEU A 329 14.57 28.48 -5.17
N PHE A 330 13.36 28.30 -4.62
CA PHE A 330 12.21 27.87 -5.42
C PHE A 330 11.73 28.94 -6.41
N SER A 331 11.91 30.23 -6.10
CA SER A 331 11.63 31.30 -7.07
C SER A 331 12.60 31.28 -8.25
N ALA A 332 13.86 30.91 -8.02
CA ALA A 332 14.84 30.71 -9.09
C ALA A 332 14.47 29.50 -9.97
N LEU A 333 14.03 28.38 -9.36
CA LEU A 333 13.48 27.25 -10.11
C LEU A 333 12.26 27.64 -10.97
N ALA A 334 11.43 28.54 -10.44
CA ALA A 334 10.22 29.02 -11.08
C ALA A 334 10.43 30.16 -12.09
N SER A 335 11.68 30.48 -12.45
CA SER A 335 12.00 31.57 -13.38
C SER A 335 12.25 31.04 -14.80
N ASP A 336 11.70 31.70 -15.81
CA ASP A 336 11.80 31.29 -17.23
C ASP A 336 13.19 31.55 -17.85
N ASN A 337 14.17 31.98 -17.05
CA ASN A 337 15.50 32.33 -17.52
C ASN A 337 16.39 31.08 -17.63
N PHE A 338 16.22 30.33 -18.73
CA PHE A 338 17.21 29.36 -19.21
C PHE A 338 18.52 30.08 -19.58
N ASN A 339 19.37 30.35 -18.59
CA ASN A 339 20.79 30.60 -18.86
C ASN A 339 21.47 29.24 -19.00
N TYR A 340 21.74 28.84 -20.24
CA TYR A 340 22.76 27.83 -20.52
C TYR A 340 24.08 28.32 -19.90
N TYR A 341 24.46 27.77 -18.75
CA TYR A 341 25.82 27.89 -18.25
C TYR A 341 26.73 27.03 -19.15
N PHE A 342 27.07 27.55 -20.33
CA PHE A 342 28.32 27.17 -20.97
C PHE A 342 29.43 27.67 -20.05
N THR A 343 29.98 26.77 -19.23
CA THR A 343 31.27 27.00 -18.57
C THR A 343 32.31 27.20 -19.67
N PHE A 344 32.58 28.45 -20.05
CA PHE A 344 33.85 28.83 -20.65
C PHE A 344 34.91 28.59 -19.57
N GLY A 345 35.59 27.46 -19.66
CA GLY A 345 36.83 27.23 -18.93
C GLY A 345 37.82 28.31 -19.35
N PHE A 346 38.05 29.28 -18.47
CA PHE A 346 39.20 30.17 -18.55
C PHE A 346 40.45 29.30 -18.35
N LEU A 347 41.00 28.79 -19.45
CA LEU A 347 42.39 28.36 -19.48
C LEU A 347 43.24 29.63 -19.46
N SER A 348 43.95 29.84 -18.37
CA SER A 348 45.00 30.85 -18.26
C SER A 348 46.12 30.51 -19.26
N CYS A 349 46.14 31.18 -20.41
CA CYS A 349 47.32 31.27 -21.26
C CYS A 349 48.13 32.53 -20.90
N LEU A 350 49.37 32.32 -20.47
CA LEU A 350 50.41 33.34 -20.37
C LEU A 350 50.70 33.95 -21.75
N PRO A 351 51.12 35.24 -21.82
CA PRO A 351 51.32 35.92 -23.10
C PRO A 351 52.72 35.64 -23.64
N TRP A 352 52.80 35.13 -24.88
CA TRP A 352 54.00 35.21 -25.72
C TRP A 352 53.64 35.85 -27.06
N PHE A 353 54.48 36.81 -27.45
CA PHE A 353 54.43 37.63 -28.66
C PHE A 353 54.38 36.80 -29.96
N SER A 354 53.60 37.23 -30.96
CA SER A 354 54.09 37.85 -32.22
C SER A 354 53.00 37.99 -33.29
N GLU A 355 52.88 39.23 -33.80
CA GLU A 355 52.63 39.66 -35.19
C GLU A 355 51.56 39.01 -36.09
N ALA A 356 50.58 39.88 -36.44
CA ALA A 356 50.20 40.31 -37.79
C ALA A 356 49.19 39.53 -38.67
N THR A 357 48.37 40.36 -39.33
CA THR A 357 47.62 40.20 -40.60
C THR A 357 46.22 39.56 -40.63
N ASP A 358 45.23 40.45 -40.50
CA ASP A 358 44.26 40.89 -41.54
C ASP A 358 43.17 39.97 -42.15
N CYS A 359 42.03 40.64 -42.40
CA CYS A 359 40.91 40.37 -43.32
C CYS A 359 39.85 39.27 -43.03
N GLY A 360 38.63 39.72 -42.71
CA GLY A 360 37.56 39.75 -43.73
C GLY A 360 36.49 38.63 -43.77
N HIS A 361 35.25 39.08 -43.53
CA HIS A 361 33.96 38.64 -44.12
C HIS A 361 33.12 37.46 -43.59
N SER A 362 31.84 37.81 -43.47
CA SER A 362 30.62 37.02 -43.29
C SER A 362 30.29 36.12 -44.50
N GLU A 363 29.70 34.95 -44.26
CA GLU A 363 28.48 34.53 -44.97
C GLU A 363 27.83 33.26 -44.37
N SER A 364 26.55 33.11 -44.71
CA SER A 364 25.52 32.22 -44.22
C SER A 364 25.54 30.78 -44.77
N SER A 365 24.89 29.87 -44.02
CA SER A 365 24.01 28.77 -44.49
C SER A 365 24.62 27.61 -45.30
N LYS A 366 24.47 26.37 -44.78
CA LYS A 366 23.70 25.28 -45.42
C LYS A 366 23.75 23.96 -44.64
N ASP A 367 22.60 23.29 -44.62
CA ASP A 367 22.35 21.91 -44.21
C ASP A 367 23.25 20.88 -44.90
N VAL A 368 23.68 19.85 -44.17
CA VAL A 368 23.84 18.47 -44.68
C VAL A 368 23.57 17.50 -43.53
N GLY A 369 22.50 16.69 -43.67
CA GLY A 369 22.26 15.53 -42.83
C GLY A 369 23.04 14.31 -43.30
N PHE A 370 23.38 13.41 -42.38
CA PHE A 370 23.74 12.03 -42.68
C PHE A 370 23.25 11.09 -41.58
N ASP A 371 22.43 10.13 -42.02
CA ASP A 371 21.97 8.94 -41.33
C ASP A 371 22.94 7.78 -41.61
N CYS A 372 23.15 6.89 -40.63
CA CYS A 372 23.66 5.53 -40.85
C CYS A 372 23.37 4.60 -39.66
N HIS A 373 22.72 3.48 -39.99
CA HIS A 373 22.40 2.34 -39.13
C HIS A 373 23.45 1.20 -39.26
N ASP A 374 23.68 0.50 -38.14
CA ASP A 374 23.93 -0.95 -37.96
C ASP A 374 25.34 -1.64 -38.09
N LYS A 375 25.64 -2.41 -37.00
CA LYS A 375 26.34 -3.72 -36.83
C LYS A 375 27.87 -3.93 -36.72
N LEU A 376 28.27 -4.30 -35.48
CA LEU A 376 29.05 -5.50 -35.01
C LEU A 376 30.45 -5.91 -35.56
N LYS A 377 31.38 -5.98 -34.58
CA LYS A 377 32.42 -7.02 -34.25
C LYS A 377 33.89 -6.94 -34.76
N ARG A 378 34.78 -6.88 -33.73
CA ARG A 378 36.07 -7.57 -33.46
C ARG A 378 37.32 -7.28 -34.31
N TYR A 379 38.43 -6.95 -33.63
CA TYR A 379 39.78 -7.58 -33.80
C TYR A 379 40.60 -7.53 -32.46
N PRO A 380 41.60 -8.41 -32.24
CA PRO A 380 42.28 -8.65 -30.96
C PRO A 380 43.78 -8.25 -30.87
N ALA A 381 44.36 -8.41 -29.67
CA ALA A 381 45.79 -8.56 -29.28
C ALA A 381 46.68 -7.30 -29.38
N MET A 382 47.63 -6.96 -28.47
CA MET A 382 48.36 -7.62 -27.36
C MET A 382 48.98 -6.49 -26.48
N PRO A 383 49.45 -6.79 -25.24
CA PRO A 383 50.87 -6.51 -24.98
C PRO A 383 51.62 -7.60 -24.19
N THR A 384 52.84 -7.90 -24.65
CA THR A 384 54.00 -8.50 -23.96
C THR A 384 54.77 -7.39 -23.22
N SER A 385 55.52 -7.51 -22.12
CA SER A 385 56.21 -8.59 -21.40
C SER A 385 56.70 -7.97 -20.07
N VAL A 386 56.45 -8.55 -18.89
CA VAL A 386 57.27 -9.54 -18.13
C VAL A 386 58.34 -8.93 -17.20
N ALA A 387 58.17 -9.16 -15.89
CA ALA A 387 59.17 -9.67 -14.94
C ALA A 387 58.41 -10.15 -13.67
N ASN A 388 58.17 -11.46 -13.50
CA ASN A 388 58.88 -12.41 -12.60
C ASN A 388 58.93 -11.96 -11.13
N THR A 389 58.56 -12.72 -10.09
CA THR A 389 58.42 -14.17 -9.86
C THR A 389 57.69 -14.37 -8.52
N ASP A 390 57.19 -15.59 -8.30
CA ASP A 390 56.69 -16.20 -7.05
C ASP A 390 55.18 -16.18 -6.77
N CYS A 391 54.58 -17.33 -7.10
CA CYS A 391 53.26 -17.77 -6.70
C CYS A 391 53.12 -17.83 -5.17
N THR A 392 52.20 -17.05 -4.63
CA THR A 392 51.54 -17.36 -3.35
C THR A 392 50.04 -17.50 -3.60
N VAL A 393 49.58 -18.74 -3.61
CA VAL A 393 48.16 -19.12 -3.62
C VAL A 393 47.55 -18.64 -2.30
N GLN A 394 46.64 -17.67 -2.34
CA GLN A 394 45.80 -17.34 -1.18
C GLN A 394 44.74 -18.44 -1.02
N VAL A 395 44.94 -19.30 -0.03
CA VAL A 395 43.97 -20.29 0.44
C VAL A 395 43.00 -19.58 1.39
N LEU A 396 41.72 -19.49 1.04
CA LEU A 396 40.66 -19.09 1.96
C LEU A 396 40.22 -20.31 2.78
N CYS A 397 40.68 -20.38 4.04
CA CYS A 397 40.20 -21.36 5.01
C CYS A 397 38.94 -20.82 5.72
N TYR A 398 37.83 -21.55 5.65
CA TYR A 398 36.65 -21.30 6.49
C TYR A 398 36.72 -22.18 7.74
N VAL A 399 36.53 -21.58 8.93
CA VAL A 399 36.37 -22.31 10.20
C VAL A 399 34.88 -22.36 10.53
N ILE A 400 34.27 -23.54 10.45
CA ILE A 400 32.89 -23.76 10.95
C ILE A 400 33.00 -24.45 12.30
N GLN A 401 32.67 -23.74 13.38
CA GLN A 401 32.53 -24.33 14.71
C GLN A 401 31.07 -24.74 14.93
N ILE A 402 30.81 -26.04 15.08
CA ILE A 402 29.50 -26.56 15.50
C ILE A 402 29.64 -27.08 16.93
N LYS A 403 28.91 -26.47 17.87
CA LYS A 403 28.92 -26.86 19.29
C LYS A 403 27.75 -27.81 19.56
N ILE A 404 28.06 -29.10 19.75
CA ILE A 404 27.10 -30.10 20.27
C ILE A 404 27.68 -30.64 21.57
N ARG A 405 26.85 -30.68 22.63
CA ARG A 405 27.12 -31.12 24.02
C ARG A 405 28.54 -31.69 24.28
N GLN A 406 29.36 -30.84 24.91
CA GLN A 406 30.59 -31.13 25.66
C GLN A 406 31.82 -31.74 24.98
N ASN A 407 31.90 -31.92 23.65
CA ASN A 407 33.18 -32.21 22.99
C ASN A 407 33.36 -31.40 21.68
N LEU A 408 34.57 -30.88 21.46
CA LEU A 408 34.94 -30.07 20.28
C LEU A 408 35.56 -30.96 19.20
N LEU A 409 34.99 -30.97 17.99
CA LEU A 409 35.59 -31.61 16.80
C LEU A 409 35.95 -30.53 15.80
N THR A 410 37.16 -30.57 15.26
CA THR A 410 37.68 -29.60 14.27
C THR A 410 37.99 -30.35 12.97
N ALA A 411 37.38 -29.93 11.85
CA ALA A 411 37.66 -30.47 10.52
C ALA A 411 38.09 -29.34 9.57
N PHE A 412 39.08 -29.61 8.72
CA PHE A 412 39.63 -28.66 7.75
C PHE A 412 39.23 -29.07 6.33
N THR A 413 38.85 -28.10 5.48
CA THR A 413 38.69 -28.32 4.04
C THR A 413 39.13 -27.08 3.25
N CYS A 414 39.69 -27.30 2.05
CA CYS A 414 40.14 -26.28 1.09
C CYS A 414 39.56 -26.65 -0.29
N VAL A 415 38.97 -25.70 -1.01
CA VAL A 415 38.39 -25.92 -2.36
C VAL A 415 38.92 -24.87 -3.33
N PRO A 416 39.39 -25.24 -4.55
CA PRO A 416 39.65 -24.31 -5.64
C PRO A 416 38.39 -24.09 -6.52
N GLU A 417 38.19 -22.88 -7.01
CA GLU A 417 37.10 -22.51 -7.92
C GLU A 417 37.18 -23.25 -9.27
N GLY A 418 36.07 -23.86 -9.70
CA GLY A 418 35.86 -24.25 -11.10
C GLY A 418 35.22 -25.62 -11.30
N ILE A 419 33.97 -25.61 -11.79
CA ILE A 419 33.22 -26.71 -12.43
C ILE A 419 32.63 -27.76 -11.46
N VAL A 420 31.32 -27.61 -11.24
CA VAL A 420 30.44 -28.62 -10.64
C VAL A 420 30.26 -29.77 -11.64
N ARG A 421 30.85 -30.94 -11.33
CA ARG A 421 30.37 -32.25 -11.80
C ARG A 421 30.44 -33.24 -10.65
N GLU A 422 29.41 -34.09 -10.59
CA GLU A 422 29.11 -35.07 -9.55
C GLU A 422 30.34 -35.85 -9.05
N TYR A 423 30.48 -35.98 -7.73
CA TYR A 423 31.42 -36.92 -7.11
C TYR A 423 30.65 -37.97 -6.30
N VAL A 424 30.78 -39.23 -6.73
CA VAL A 424 30.41 -40.43 -5.99
C VAL A 424 31.51 -40.73 -4.99
N PHE A 425 31.20 -40.69 -3.68
CA PHE A 425 32.13 -41.11 -2.64
C PHE A 425 32.01 -42.62 -2.39
N LEU A 426 33.04 -43.38 -2.76
CA LEU A 426 33.21 -44.78 -2.37
C LEU A 426 33.91 -44.84 -1.00
N PHE A 427 33.16 -45.19 0.04
CA PHE A 427 33.70 -45.48 1.37
C PHE A 427 33.59 -46.98 1.66
N THR A 428 34.72 -47.61 2.00
CA THR A 428 34.75 -48.98 2.55
C THR A 428 34.36 -48.95 4.02
N PHE A 429 33.08 -49.25 4.32
CA PHE A 429 32.56 -49.19 5.69
C PHE A 429 32.74 -50.50 6.46
N ASN A 430 33.37 -50.40 7.64
CA ASN A 430 33.37 -51.45 8.65
C ASN A 430 31.97 -51.57 9.32
N LYS A 431 31.65 -52.76 9.85
CA LYS A 431 30.28 -53.26 10.14
C LYS A 431 29.38 -52.36 11.01
N ILE A 432 29.96 -51.45 11.80
CA ILE A 432 29.24 -50.55 12.74
C ILE A 432 28.79 -49.24 12.06
N MET A 433 29.45 -48.80 10.99
CA MET A 433 29.09 -47.57 10.25
C MET A 433 27.95 -47.77 9.24
N LYS A 434 27.65 -49.02 8.84
CA LYS A 434 26.51 -49.32 7.95
C LYS A 434 25.17 -48.99 8.58
N THR A 435 25.01 -49.20 9.88
CA THR A 435 23.77 -48.88 10.60
C THR A 435 23.55 -47.37 10.70
N PHE A 436 24.63 -46.60 10.91
CA PHE A 436 24.56 -45.14 10.92
C PHE A 436 24.35 -44.55 9.53
N PHE A 437 24.89 -45.15 8.46
CA PHE A 437 24.66 -44.69 7.09
C PHE A 437 23.24 -44.99 6.60
N VAL A 438 22.61 -46.09 7.04
CA VAL A 438 21.19 -46.36 6.79
C VAL A 438 20.30 -45.37 7.54
N LEU A 439 20.62 -45.02 8.78
CA LEU A 439 19.95 -43.94 9.52
C LEU A 439 20.20 -42.55 8.90
N PHE A 440 21.36 -42.32 8.30
CA PHE A 440 21.69 -41.08 7.60
C PHE A 440 21.01 -41.00 6.23
N LEU A 441 20.85 -42.10 5.49
CA LEU A 441 20.08 -42.15 4.25
C LEU A 441 18.56 -42.08 4.50
N LEU A 442 18.06 -42.67 5.60
CA LEU A 442 16.68 -42.50 6.07
C LEU A 442 16.46 -41.05 6.59
N GLY A 443 17.46 -40.46 7.24
CA GLY A 443 17.46 -39.07 7.69
C GLY A 443 17.62 -38.04 6.57
N ILE A 444 18.34 -38.36 5.49
CA ILE A 444 18.48 -37.50 4.30
C ILE A 444 17.23 -37.56 3.41
N HIS A 445 16.50 -38.68 3.39
CA HIS A 445 15.13 -38.69 2.84
C HIS A 445 14.14 -37.86 3.67
N SER A 446 14.57 -37.35 4.84
CA SER A 446 13.78 -36.47 5.72
C SER A 446 14.23 -35.00 5.66
N VAL A 447 15.17 -34.64 4.77
CA VAL A 447 15.31 -33.25 4.34
C VAL A 447 14.16 -32.99 3.39
N VAL A 448 12.99 -32.78 3.97
CA VAL A 448 11.83 -32.20 3.32
C VAL A 448 12.33 -30.89 2.71
N GLU A 449 12.55 -30.86 1.39
CA GLU A 449 12.39 -29.63 0.62
C GLU A 449 11.17 -28.95 1.21
N ALA A 450 11.32 -27.77 1.82
CA ALA A 450 10.22 -27.09 2.49
C ALA A 450 9.11 -26.91 1.45
N GLN A 451 8.14 -27.82 1.49
CA GLN A 451 7.10 -27.93 0.50
C GLN A 451 6.23 -26.68 0.65
N LEU A 452 6.35 -25.72 -0.27
CA LEU A 452 5.45 -24.57 -0.34
C LEU A 452 4.05 -25.14 -0.57
N GLY A 453 3.28 -25.19 0.53
CA GLY A 453 2.14 -26.08 0.67
C GLY A 453 1.07 -25.90 -0.41
N GLN A 454 0.30 -26.97 -0.63
CA GLN A 454 -0.88 -26.96 -1.48
C GLN A 454 -1.91 -25.95 -0.97
N PHE A 455 -2.12 -24.84 -1.69
CA PHE A 455 -3.07 -23.78 -1.34
C PHE A 455 -4.48 -24.18 -1.79
N VAL A 456 -5.27 -24.71 -0.86
CA VAL A 456 -6.67 -25.11 -1.07
C VAL A 456 -7.50 -24.76 0.15
N CYS A 457 -8.83 -24.78 0.04
CA CYS A 457 -9.68 -24.61 1.21
C CYS A 457 -9.48 -25.79 2.19
N ARG A 458 -9.40 -25.48 3.49
CA ARG A 458 -9.26 -26.48 4.55
C ARG A 458 -10.42 -26.45 5.53
N ARG A 459 -10.69 -27.60 6.13
CA ARG A 459 -11.63 -27.78 7.24
C ARG A 459 -11.04 -28.74 8.26
N HIS A 460 -11.51 -28.64 9.50
CA HIS A 460 -11.12 -29.58 10.53
C HIS A 460 -11.84 -30.93 10.36
N ASP A 461 -11.10 -32.03 10.43
CA ASP A 461 -11.65 -33.37 10.64
C ASP A 461 -11.61 -33.70 12.13
N TYR A 462 -12.76 -33.59 12.80
CA TYR A 462 -12.89 -33.86 14.23
C TYR A 462 -12.68 -35.34 14.60
N ALA A 463 -12.82 -36.27 13.66
CA ALA A 463 -12.54 -37.69 13.92
C ALA A 463 -11.03 -37.96 13.95
N GLN A 464 -10.27 -37.24 13.12
CA GLN A 464 -8.81 -37.35 13.04
C GLN A 464 -8.08 -36.30 13.88
N ASN A 465 -8.82 -35.31 14.40
CA ASN A 465 -8.31 -34.13 15.10
C ASN A 465 -7.19 -33.42 14.31
N ALA A 466 -7.41 -33.23 13.00
CA ALA A 466 -6.44 -32.68 12.08
C ALA A 466 -7.12 -31.86 10.96
N ALA A 467 -6.40 -30.88 10.42
CA ALA A 467 -6.83 -30.13 9.25
C ALA A 467 -6.83 -31.04 8.01
N THR A 468 -7.89 -30.98 7.21
CA THR A 468 -8.01 -31.71 5.94
C THR A 468 -8.45 -30.79 4.81
N TYR A 469 -8.19 -31.19 3.57
CA TYR A 469 -8.65 -30.48 2.38
C TYR A 469 -10.16 -30.59 2.21
N THR A 470 -10.75 -29.52 1.67
CA THR A 470 -12.14 -29.48 1.22
C THR A 470 -12.23 -28.58 -0.01
N ASP A 471 -13.16 -28.90 -0.91
CA ASP A 471 -13.20 -28.21 -2.19
C ASP A 471 -13.73 -26.78 -2.03
N TRP A 472 -14.70 -26.61 -1.15
CA TRP A 472 -15.23 -25.32 -0.73
C TRP A 472 -15.78 -25.42 0.69
N TRP A 473 -16.01 -24.27 1.32
CA TRP A 473 -16.77 -24.17 2.55
C TRP A 473 -17.43 -22.79 2.67
N ILE A 474 -18.53 -22.72 3.42
CA ILE A 474 -19.21 -21.47 3.78
C ILE A 474 -19.26 -21.39 5.30
N GLN A 475 -18.80 -20.26 5.84
CA GLN A 475 -18.86 -19.97 7.27
C GLN A 475 -19.70 -18.71 7.49
N TYR A 476 -20.72 -18.84 8.35
CA TYR A 476 -21.55 -17.72 8.77
C TYR A 476 -21.17 -17.33 10.20
N LYS A 477 -20.69 -16.12 10.38
CA LYS A 477 -20.44 -15.54 11.70
C LYS A 477 -21.76 -15.06 12.27
N GLY A 478 -22.28 -15.75 13.29
CA GLY A 478 -23.50 -15.39 14.03
C GLY A 478 -23.34 -15.57 15.54
N PRO A 479 -24.24 -15.03 16.37
CA PRO A 479 -24.18 -15.14 17.82
C PRO A 479 -24.61 -16.54 18.29
N GLY A 480 -23.67 -17.51 18.32
CA GLY A 480 -23.75 -18.76 19.09
C GLY A 480 -24.94 -19.72 18.84
N GLY A 481 -24.69 -20.98 18.43
CA GLY A 481 -25.72 -22.02 18.47
C GLY A 481 -25.49 -23.21 17.55
N ILE A 482 -25.98 -24.40 17.94
CA ILE A 482 -25.91 -25.66 17.17
C ILE A 482 -27.29 -26.02 16.60
N ASP A 483 -27.38 -26.22 15.28
CA ASP A 483 -28.39 -27.03 14.54
C ASP A 483 -28.00 -27.07 13.05
N ASN A 484 -28.03 -28.22 12.34
CA ASN A 484 -27.61 -28.49 10.94
C ASN A 484 -26.26 -27.90 10.42
N TRP A 485 -25.69 -26.95 11.15
CA TRP A 485 -24.45 -26.23 10.96
C TRP A 485 -23.47 -26.73 12.00
N HIS A 486 -22.21 -26.90 11.60
CA HIS A 486 -21.14 -27.15 12.55
C HIS A 486 -20.73 -25.83 13.21
N TYR A 487 -20.98 -25.69 14.51
CA TYR A 487 -20.60 -24.50 15.27
C TYR A 487 -19.09 -24.52 15.61
N VAL A 488 -18.39 -23.45 15.26
CA VAL A 488 -17.00 -23.19 15.65
C VAL A 488 -16.82 -21.68 15.79
N THR A 489 -16.10 -21.22 16.81
CA THR A 489 -15.77 -19.80 16.93
C THR A 489 -14.80 -19.40 15.82
N ILE A 490 -14.96 -18.19 15.28
CA ILE A 490 -14.21 -17.76 14.08
C ILE A 490 -12.69 -17.71 14.32
N ASP A 491 -12.30 -17.45 15.56
CA ASP A 491 -10.94 -17.34 16.11
C ASP A 491 -10.36 -18.68 16.59
N ASN A 492 -11.13 -19.78 16.52
CA ASN A 492 -10.65 -21.08 16.93
C ASN A 492 -9.64 -21.62 15.91
N ILE A 493 -8.55 -22.24 16.39
CA ILE A 493 -7.56 -22.91 15.53
C ILE A 493 -8.16 -23.99 14.64
N THR A 494 -9.31 -24.58 15.00
CA THR A 494 -10.04 -25.57 14.20
C THR A 494 -11.08 -24.95 13.26
N SER A 495 -11.18 -23.61 13.23
CA SER A 495 -12.03 -22.88 12.30
C SER A 495 -11.52 -23.09 10.87
N PRO A 496 -12.39 -23.39 9.88
CA PRO A 496 -11.96 -23.54 8.49
C PRO A 496 -11.30 -22.27 7.94
N LEU A 497 -11.66 -21.09 8.48
CA LEU A 497 -10.98 -19.83 8.19
C LEU A 497 -9.50 -19.87 8.56
N ILE A 498 -9.20 -20.22 9.81
CA ILE A 498 -7.83 -20.24 10.33
C ILE A 498 -7.03 -21.33 9.64
N GLU A 499 -7.56 -22.55 9.54
CA GLU A 499 -6.85 -23.64 8.87
C GLU A 499 -6.54 -23.32 7.39
N THR A 500 -7.42 -22.58 6.71
CA THR A 500 -7.17 -22.14 5.33
C THR A 500 -6.10 -21.04 5.27
N LEU A 501 -6.21 -20.00 6.09
CA LEU A 501 -5.28 -18.85 6.04
C LEU A 501 -3.90 -19.17 6.63
N ASP A 502 -3.82 -20.07 7.59
CA ASP A 502 -2.56 -20.49 8.22
C ASP A 502 -1.61 -21.18 7.25
N GLN A 503 -2.10 -21.67 6.10
CA GLN A 503 -1.26 -22.12 4.98
C GLN A 503 -0.27 -21.04 4.53
N TYR A 504 -0.64 -19.76 4.66
CA TYR A 504 0.25 -18.63 4.42
C TYR A 504 0.83 -18.07 5.73
N MET A 505 0.00 -17.88 6.77
CA MET A 505 0.43 -17.14 7.98
C MET A 505 1.57 -17.84 8.72
N THR A 506 1.60 -19.17 8.71
CA THR A 506 2.61 -19.97 9.43
C THR A 506 3.93 -20.16 8.66
N LEU A 507 4.00 -19.69 7.40
CA LEU A 507 5.22 -19.76 6.60
C LEU A 507 6.30 -18.82 7.15
N THR A 508 7.56 -19.21 6.93
CA THR A 508 8.72 -18.35 7.16
C THR A 508 8.79 -17.23 6.12
N ASP A 509 9.44 -16.10 6.44
CA ASP A 509 9.56 -14.98 5.50
C ASP A 509 10.15 -15.34 4.12
N PRO A 510 11.18 -16.21 4.01
CA PRO A 510 11.65 -16.69 2.71
C PRO A 510 10.56 -17.43 1.93
N ASN A 511 9.78 -18.28 2.59
CA ASN A 511 8.71 -19.04 1.95
C ASN A 511 7.53 -18.13 1.56
N LYS A 512 7.20 -17.15 2.39
CA LYS A 512 6.20 -16.11 2.07
C LYS A 512 6.58 -15.30 0.83
N ALA A 513 7.87 -15.18 0.51
CA ALA A 513 8.34 -14.46 -0.68
C ALA A 513 8.10 -15.22 -2.00
N GLU A 514 7.81 -16.52 -1.94
CA GLU A 514 7.53 -17.36 -3.12
C GLU A 514 6.03 -17.66 -3.29
N VAL A 515 5.19 -17.23 -2.34
CA VAL A 515 3.74 -17.34 -2.43
C VAL A 515 3.16 -16.12 -3.12
N ALA A 516 2.27 -16.37 -4.08
CA ALA A 516 1.43 -15.33 -4.63
C ALA A 516 0.23 -15.09 -3.73
N LEU A 517 -0.02 -13.85 -3.37
CA LEU A 517 -1.17 -13.47 -2.55
C LEU A 517 -1.72 -12.12 -2.99
N VAL A 518 -3.04 -12.00 -3.11
CA VAL A 518 -3.73 -10.74 -3.35
C VAL A 518 -4.91 -10.64 -2.39
N ALA A 519 -4.94 -9.57 -1.59
CA ALA A 519 -6.01 -9.28 -0.65
C ALA A 519 -6.64 -7.92 -0.95
N TYR A 520 -7.96 -7.91 -1.05
CA TYR A 520 -8.75 -6.73 -1.37
C TYR A 520 -9.90 -6.58 -0.38
N ASN A 521 -10.19 -5.35 0.03
CA ASN A 521 -11.27 -5.06 0.95
C ASN A 521 -11.66 -3.60 0.81
N SER A 522 -12.94 -3.31 0.63
CA SER A 522 -13.43 -1.93 0.61
C SER A 522 -13.30 -1.21 1.95
N PHE A 523 -13.04 -1.93 3.04
CA PHE A 523 -12.67 -1.37 4.32
C PHE A 523 -11.52 -2.19 4.92
N PRO A 524 -10.29 -2.04 4.40
CA PRO A 524 -9.18 -2.87 4.82
C PRO A 524 -8.76 -2.53 6.26
N PRO A 525 -7.95 -3.39 6.90
CA PRO A 525 -7.32 -3.06 8.18
C PRO A 525 -6.62 -1.70 8.09
N TYR A 526 -6.60 -0.97 9.21
CA TYR A 526 -5.99 0.36 9.37
C TYR A 526 -6.70 1.54 8.71
N PHE A 527 -7.49 1.33 7.66
CA PHE A 527 -8.33 2.40 7.15
C PHE A 527 -9.33 2.79 8.24
N ARG A 528 -9.58 4.09 8.37
CA ARG A 528 -10.51 4.62 9.37
C ARG A 528 -11.95 4.66 8.84
N ARG A 529 -12.12 4.73 7.51
CA ARG A 529 -13.40 4.60 6.80
C ARG A 529 -13.34 3.66 5.61
N PRO A 530 -14.49 3.09 5.19
CA PRO A 530 -14.58 2.36 3.94
C PRO A 530 -14.34 3.29 2.75
N VAL A 531 -13.72 2.76 1.71
CA VAL A 531 -13.59 3.41 0.40
C VAL A 531 -14.96 3.40 -0.28
N SER A 532 -15.45 4.57 -0.67
CA SER A 532 -16.83 4.78 -1.09
C SER A 532 -17.19 4.16 -2.46
N GLN A 533 -16.20 3.74 -3.24
CA GLN A 533 -16.41 3.30 -4.62
C GLN A 533 -16.50 1.79 -4.79
N SER A 534 -16.23 0.97 -3.79
CA SER A 534 -16.32 -0.49 -3.92
C SER A 534 -16.94 -1.13 -2.67
N LEU A 535 -17.57 -2.28 -2.84
CA LEU A 535 -18.03 -3.13 -1.74
C LEU A 535 -17.23 -4.44 -1.64
N SER A 536 -16.32 -4.67 -2.59
CA SER A 536 -15.59 -5.92 -2.78
C SER A 536 -14.70 -6.26 -1.59
N LYS A 537 -14.69 -7.54 -1.18
CA LYS A 537 -13.75 -8.06 -0.18
C LYS A 537 -13.41 -9.52 -0.46
N GLY A 538 -12.14 -9.85 -0.34
CA GLY A 538 -11.66 -11.20 -0.56
C GLY A 538 -10.15 -11.32 -0.50
N LEU A 539 -9.70 -12.57 -0.63
CA LEU A 539 -8.30 -12.95 -0.60
C LEU A 539 -8.08 -14.15 -1.52
N VAL A 540 -7.00 -14.12 -2.29
CA VAL A 540 -6.57 -15.23 -3.14
C VAL A 540 -5.10 -15.51 -2.86
N ALA A 541 -4.75 -16.79 -2.68
CA ALA A 541 -3.37 -17.21 -2.49
C ALA A 541 -3.07 -18.53 -3.20
N TRP A 542 -1.86 -18.64 -3.77
CA TRP A 542 -1.36 -19.85 -4.42
C TRP A 542 0.16 -19.98 -4.35
N GLY A 543 0.65 -21.22 -4.48
CA GLY A 543 2.06 -21.58 -4.39
C GLY A 543 2.49 -22.52 -5.51
N GLU A 544 3.70 -23.07 -5.38
CA GLU A 544 4.37 -23.83 -6.46
C GLU A 544 3.79 -25.24 -6.68
N GLN A 545 3.29 -25.91 -5.64
CA GLN A 545 3.19 -27.36 -5.67
C GLN A 545 1.95 -27.96 -6.32
N SER A 546 0.83 -27.23 -6.42
CA SER A 546 -0.46 -27.90 -6.60
C SER A 546 -1.32 -27.44 -7.77
N GLY A 547 -0.94 -26.41 -8.53
CA GLY A 547 -1.84 -25.87 -9.56
C GLY A 547 -3.09 -25.17 -9.01
N TYR A 548 -3.28 -25.16 -7.69
CA TYR A 548 -4.48 -24.67 -7.03
C TYR A 548 -4.24 -23.37 -6.28
N ALA A 549 -5.29 -22.57 -6.18
CA ALA A 549 -5.44 -21.48 -5.25
C ALA A 549 -6.65 -21.74 -4.36
N PHE A 550 -6.67 -21.12 -3.19
CA PHE A 550 -7.95 -20.83 -2.55
C PHE A 550 -8.36 -19.39 -2.87
N TRP A 551 -9.63 -19.21 -3.19
CA TRP A 551 -10.28 -17.91 -3.34
C TRP A 551 -11.32 -17.75 -2.25
N MET A 552 -11.11 -16.76 -1.39
CA MET A 552 -11.99 -16.42 -0.29
C MET A 552 -12.72 -15.12 -0.60
N VAL A 553 -14.06 -15.16 -0.52
CA VAL A 553 -14.94 -13.98 -0.61
C VAL A 553 -15.62 -13.80 0.73
N HIS A 554 -15.69 -12.56 1.24
CA HIS A 554 -16.28 -12.31 2.57
C HIS A 554 -16.98 -10.96 2.66
N THR A 555 -17.72 -10.75 3.76
CA THR A 555 -18.37 -9.46 4.07
C THR A 555 -17.81 -8.76 5.31
N ILE A 556 -16.70 -9.29 5.86
CA ILE A 556 -16.03 -8.77 7.07
C ILE A 556 -15.19 -7.51 6.77
N SER A 557 -15.52 -6.41 7.44
CA SER A 557 -14.70 -5.18 7.44
C SER A 557 -13.43 -5.33 8.29
N LYS A 558 -12.38 -4.59 7.92
CA LYS A 558 -11.06 -4.56 8.58
C LYS A 558 -10.33 -5.90 8.62
N PHE A 559 -10.57 -6.77 7.65
CA PHE A 559 -10.07 -8.14 7.62
C PHE A 559 -9.46 -8.51 6.25
N PRO A 560 -8.45 -9.39 6.17
CA PRO A 560 -7.55 -9.83 7.25
C PRO A 560 -6.43 -8.83 7.52
N ASN A 561 -5.87 -8.83 8.74
CA ASN A 561 -4.76 -7.95 9.08
C ASN A 561 -3.38 -8.52 8.70
N LEU A 562 -3.01 -8.37 7.43
CA LEU A 562 -1.79 -8.94 6.86
C LEU A 562 -0.48 -8.23 7.25
N HIS A 563 -0.54 -7.07 7.93
CA HIS A 563 0.66 -6.46 8.51
C HIS A 563 1.10 -7.19 9.78
N GLU A 564 0.16 -7.86 10.45
CA GLU A 564 0.40 -8.71 11.61
C GLU A 564 0.52 -10.19 11.21
N ALA A 565 0.88 -10.51 9.95
CA ALA A 565 0.87 -11.88 9.38
C ALA A 565 1.70 -12.93 10.14
N ASN A 566 2.46 -12.53 11.17
CA ASN A 566 3.26 -13.39 12.05
C ASN A 566 2.67 -13.48 13.47
N SER A 567 1.45 -12.99 13.70
CA SER A 567 0.78 -12.89 15.01
C SER A 567 -0.67 -13.37 14.90
N PRO A 568 -1.27 -13.94 15.97
CA PRO A 568 -2.71 -14.22 16.02
C PRO A 568 -3.59 -12.98 15.75
N ALA A 569 -3.02 -11.77 15.89
CA ALA A 569 -3.69 -10.50 15.61
C ALA A 569 -4.16 -10.32 14.14
N VAL A 570 -3.75 -11.20 13.21
CA VAL A 570 -4.31 -11.25 11.84
C VAL A 570 -5.83 -11.34 11.85
N TYR A 571 -6.38 -12.10 12.82
CA TYR A 571 -7.79 -12.43 12.91
C TYR A 571 -8.60 -11.50 13.84
N ALA A 572 -7.93 -10.62 14.60
CA ALA A 572 -8.54 -9.83 15.67
C ALA A 572 -9.73 -8.95 15.22
N PHE A 573 -9.75 -8.49 13.97
CA PHE A 573 -10.87 -7.70 13.45
C PHE A 573 -12.08 -8.54 13.02
N ALA A 574 -11.87 -9.81 12.64
CA ALA A 574 -12.99 -10.73 12.43
C ALA A 574 -13.72 -11.03 13.73
N GLU A 575 -12.96 -11.08 14.84
CA GLU A 575 -13.46 -11.25 16.20
C GLU A 575 -14.22 -10.01 16.71
N ALA A 576 -13.63 -8.82 16.56
CA ALA A 576 -14.19 -7.57 17.09
C ALA A 576 -15.40 -7.02 16.31
N ASN A 577 -15.76 -7.62 15.18
CA ASN A 577 -16.92 -7.16 14.40
C ASN A 577 -18.22 -7.62 15.07
N GLU A 578 -19.10 -6.71 15.46
CA GLU A 578 -20.36 -7.04 16.13
C GLU A 578 -21.44 -7.57 15.17
N LYS A 579 -21.30 -7.29 13.86
CA LYS A 579 -22.29 -7.71 12.86
C LYS A 579 -22.11 -9.16 12.43
N ALA A 580 -23.21 -9.77 12.00
CA ALA A 580 -23.14 -11.03 11.28
C ALA A 580 -22.45 -10.84 9.92
N ALA A 581 -21.75 -11.86 9.46
CA ALA A 581 -20.98 -11.82 8.23
C ALA A 581 -20.80 -13.22 7.65
N MET A 582 -20.54 -13.29 6.35
CA MET A 582 -20.30 -14.56 5.66
C MET A 582 -18.90 -14.58 5.07
N ILE A 583 -18.33 -15.78 5.03
CA ILE A 583 -17.10 -16.11 4.31
C ILE A 583 -17.40 -17.34 3.46
N MET A 584 -16.99 -17.30 2.20
CA MET A 584 -17.02 -18.43 1.28
C MET A 584 -15.60 -18.67 0.78
N CYS A 585 -15.11 -19.90 0.90
CA CYS A 585 -13.85 -20.33 0.32
C CYS A 585 -14.11 -21.29 -0.83
N LEU A 586 -13.43 -21.08 -1.96
CA LEU A 586 -13.46 -21.93 -3.14
C LEU A 586 -12.03 -22.35 -3.51
N SER A 587 -11.78 -23.66 -3.64
CA SER A 587 -10.56 -24.16 -4.25
C SER A 587 -10.70 -24.05 -5.77
N ILE A 588 -9.77 -23.35 -6.41
CA ILE A 588 -9.78 -23.08 -7.85
C ILE A 588 -8.40 -23.41 -8.45
N GLU A 589 -8.31 -23.52 -9.76
CA GLU A 589 -7.02 -23.57 -10.46
C GLU A 589 -6.45 -22.16 -10.60
N TYR A 590 -5.20 -21.93 -10.20
CA TYR A 590 -4.63 -20.58 -10.21
C TYR A 590 -4.36 -20.06 -11.63
N GLN A 591 -4.36 -20.94 -12.63
CA GLN A 591 -4.17 -20.61 -14.04
C GLN A 591 -5.38 -19.86 -14.61
N ASP A 592 -6.56 -19.97 -13.97
CA ASP A 592 -7.74 -19.19 -14.33
C ASP A 592 -7.80 -17.87 -13.52
N PRO A 593 -7.53 -16.71 -14.15
CA PRO A 593 -7.55 -15.42 -13.48
C PRO A 593 -8.97 -14.84 -13.36
N MET A 594 -10.03 -15.64 -13.49
CA MET A 594 -11.44 -15.19 -13.40
C MET A 594 -11.70 -14.34 -12.15
N TRP A 595 -11.16 -14.73 -10.99
CA TRP A 595 -11.30 -13.97 -9.74
C TRP A 595 -10.77 -12.54 -9.87
N ALA A 596 -9.69 -12.33 -10.64
CA ALA A 596 -9.08 -11.02 -10.83
C ALA A 596 -9.94 -10.13 -11.73
N LYS A 597 -10.59 -10.71 -12.75
CA LYS A 597 -11.60 -10.00 -13.55
C LYS A 597 -12.78 -9.57 -12.69
N VAL A 598 -13.32 -10.48 -11.87
CA VAL A 598 -14.41 -10.16 -10.94
C VAL A 598 -14.01 -9.01 -10.03
N ALA A 599 -12.86 -9.11 -9.35
CA ALA A 599 -12.36 -8.06 -8.48
C ALA A 599 -12.14 -6.73 -9.22
N TYR A 600 -11.64 -6.75 -10.45
CA TYR A 600 -11.46 -5.54 -11.26
C TYR A 600 -12.80 -4.86 -11.56
N TYR A 601 -13.81 -5.62 -11.98
CA TYR A 601 -15.15 -5.08 -12.27
C TYR A 601 -15.88 -4.60 -11.01
N GLU A 602 -15.59 -5.18 -9.85
CA GLU A 602 -16.05 -4.70 -8.55
C GLU A 602 -15.26 -3.47 -8.05
N ASP A 603 -14.32 -2.95 -8.83
CA ASP A 603 -13.38 -1.87 -8.46
C ASP A 603 -12.69 -2.13 -7.12
N ALA A 604 -12.24 -3.37 -6.92
CA ALA A 604 -11.73 -3.82 -5.64
C ALA A 604 -10.49 -3.03 -5.21
N VAL A 605 -10.49 -2.57 -3.95
CA VAL A 605 -9.34 -1.93 -3.32
C VAL A 605 -8.40 -3.01 -2.84
N VAL A 606 -7.36 -3.30 -3.60
CA VAL A 606 -6.26 -4.17 -3.17
C VAL A 606 -5.46 -3.40 -2.13
N PHE A 607 -5.31 -3.95 -0.92
CA PHE A 607 -4.57 -3.30 0.17
C PHE A 607 -3.29 -4.05 0.53
N TYR A 608 -3.12 -5.26 0.01
CA TYR A 608 -1.94 -6.07 0.20
C TYR A 608 -1.81 -7.05 -0.97
N TYR A 609 -0.62 -7.14 -1.54
CA TYR A 609 -0.29 -8.19 -2.49
C TYR A 609 1.18 -8.58 -2.41
N ARG A 610 1.50 -9.81 -2.81
CA ARG A 610 2.87 -10.28 -3.02
C ARG A 610 2.96 -11.05 -4.32
N SER A 611 3.95 -10.67 -5.12
CA SER A 611 4.40 -11.42 -6.29
C SER A 611 5.52 -12.37 -5.89
N PRO A 612 5.51 -13.63 -6.33
CA PRO A 612 6.64 -14.55 -6.15
C PRO A 612 7.92 -13.98 -6.75
N LYS A 613 9.06 -14.15 -6.07
CA LYS A 613 10.35 -13.63 -6.55
C LYS A 613 11.00 -14.55 -7.58
N THR A 614 10.85 -15.86 -7.44
CA THR A 614 11.48 -16.84 -8.31
C THR A 614 10.67 -17.03 -9.60
N PRO A 615 11.31 -16.98 -10.79
CA PRO A 615 10.65 -17.32 -12.04
C PRO A 615 10.13 -18.76 -12.05
N GLY A 616 8.85 -18.93 -12.38
CA GLY A 616 8.20 -20.23 -12.39
C GLY A 616 6.70 -20.14 -12.70
N PRO A 617 5.96 -21.26 -12.59
CA PRO A 617 4.52 -21.30 -12.85
C PRO A 617 3.72 -20.33 -11.96
N THR A 618 4.06 -20.23 -10.67
CA THR A 618 3.39 -19.34 -9.71
C THR A 618 3.55 -17.87 -10.09
N GLN A 619 4.77 -17.45 -10.45
CA GLN A 619 5.06 -16.09 -10.90
C GLN A 619 4.43 -15.80 -12.28
N SER A 620 4.46 -16.79 -13.18
CA SER A 620 3.86 -16.66 -14.51
C SER A 620 2.34 -16.45 -14.42
N ALA A 621 1.68 -17.21 -13.54
CA ALA A 621 0.26 -17.01 -13.23
C ALA A 621 -0.01 -15.65 -12.60
N PHE A 622 0.86 -15.14 -11.72
CA PHE A 622 0.74 -13.79 -11.16
C PHE A 622 0.85 -12.69 -12.22
N ASN A 623 1.72 -12.89 -13.21
CA ASN A 623 2.03 -11.91 -14.25
C ASN A 623 1.03 -11.91 -15.42
N VAL A 624 -0.06 -12.67 -15.36
CA VAL A 624 -1.09 -12.66 -16.42
C VAL A 624 -1.79 -11.29 -16.53
N PRO A 625 -2.25 -10.88 -17.72
CA PRO A 625 -2.77 -9.54 -17.97
C PRO A 625 -3.91 -9.11 -17.04
N ASP A 626 -4.81 -10.02 -16.67
CA ASP A 626 -5.97 -9.71 -15.83
C ASP A 626 -5.57 -9.35 -14.39
N ILE A 627 -4.59 -10.05 -13.81
CA ILE A 627 -4.05 -9.73 -12.49
C ILE A 627 -3.24 -8.43 -12.55
N GLN A 628 -2.41 -8.26 -13.58
CA GLN A 628 -1.63 -7.02 -13.73
C GLN A 628 -2.54 -5.80 -13.97
N THR A 629 -3.68 -5.99 -14.64
CA THR A 629 -4.72 -4.96 -14.79
C THR A 629 -5.38 -4.63 -13.45
N LEU A 630 -5.68 -5.63 -12.62
CA LEU A 630 -6.18 -5.41 -11.26
C LEU A 630 -5.19 -4.62 -10.40
N LEU A 631 -3.89 -4.95 -10.51
CA LEU A 631 -2.80 -4.36 -9.72
C LEU A 631 -2.20 -3.07 -10.32
N GLY A 632 -2.63 -2.69 -11.53
CA GLY A 632 -2.14 -1.53 -12.24
C GLY A 632 -2.67 -0.20 -11.70
N ASP A 633 -1.92 0.86 -11.97
CA ASP A 633 -2.27 2.24 -11.58
C ASP A 633 -3.19 2.93 -12.61
N THR A 634 -3.47 2.28 -13.75
CA THR A 634 -4.32 2.81 -14.83
C THR A 634 -5.63 2.03 -14.93
N TYR A 635 -6.71 2.73 -15.26
CA TYR A 635 -7.98 2.11 -15.62
C TYR A 635 -7.98 1.85 -17.14
N PRO A 636 -7.75 0.61 -17.60
CA PRO A 636 -7.91 0.31 -19.01
C PRO A 636 -9.34 0.56 -19.46
N SER A 637 -9.51 0.87 -20.75
CA SER A 637 -10.83 0.94 -21.37
C SER A 637 -11.50 -0.42 -21.27
N LEU A 638 -12.56 -0.48 -20.47
CA LEU A 638 -13.34 -1.69 -20.28
C LEU A 638 -14.14 -2.05 -21.56
N PRO A 639 -14.10 -3.31 -22.03
CA PRO A 639 -14.88 -3.73 -23.20
C PRO A 639 -16.39 -3.76 -22.94
N SER A 640 -16.79 -3.87 -21.66
CA SER A 640 -18.17 -3.87 -21.18
C SER A 640 -18.20 -3.27 -19.78
N SER A 641 -19.33 -2.73 -19.35
CA SER A 641 -19.53 -2.22 -17.99
C SER A 641 -19.88 -3.32 -16.97
N TYR A 642 -20.00 -4.57 -17.41
CA TYR A 642 -20.19 -5.76 -16.57
C TYR A 642 -19.42 -6.98 -17.13
N TYR A 643 -19.22 -7.96 -16.25
CA TYR A 643 -18.58 -9.24 -16.53
C TYR A 643 -19.39 -10.37 -15.90
N SER A 644 -19.50 -11.50 -16.59
CA SER A 644 -20.04 -12.73 -16.01
C SER A 644 -19.37 -13.96 -16.63
N SER A 645 -19.25 -15.02 -15.84
CA SER A 645 -18.62 -16.28 -16.26
C SER A 645 -19.13 -17.45 -15.44
N SER A 646 -18.83 -18.66 -15.90
CA SER A 646 -19.08 -19.91 -15.17
C SER A 646 -17.83 -20.77 -15.20
N MET A 647 -17.53 -21.43 -14.10
CA MET A 647 -16.39 -22.34 -13.95
C MET A 647 -16.76 -23.52 -13.05
N GLN A 648 -15.80 -24.39 -12.78
CA GLN A 648 -15.89 -25.40 -11.74
C GLN A 648 -14.81 -25.17 -10.70
N THR A 649 -15.07 -25.53 -9.45
CA THR A 649 -14.02 -25.65 -8.44
C THR A 649 -12.98 -26.69 -8.85
N ALA A 650 -11.83 -26.70 -8.18
CA ALA A 650 -10.75 -27.66 -8.43
C ALA A 650 -11.14 -29.12 -8.12
N GLY A 651 -12.16 -29.35 -7.30
CA GLY A 651 -12.57 -30.69 -6.90
C GLY A 651 -11.60 -31.34 -5.92
N VAL A 652 -11.13 -30.62 -4.90
CA VAL A 652 -10.12 -31.14 -3.97
C VAL A 652 -10.68 -31.29 -2.56
N PRO A 653 -10.95 -32.50 -2.03
CA PRO A 653 -10.77 -33.84 -2.63
C PRO A 653 -12.05 -34.42 -3.27
N SER A 654 -13.14 -33.64 -3.34
CA SER A 654 -14.46 -34.08 -3.83
C SER A 654 -14.67 -33.77 -5.31
N ASN A 655 -15.82 -34.16 -5.89
CA ASN A 655 -16.11 -33.75 -7.26
C ASN A 655 -16.19 -32.21 -7.40
N PRO A 656 -15.74 -31.66 -8.54
CA PRO A 656 -15.92 -30.25 -8.86
C PRO A 656 -17.37 -29.81 -8.75
N THR A 657 -17.58 -28.60 -8.26
CA THR A 657 -18.88 -27.94 -8.13
C THR A 657 -18.95 -26.76 -9.09
N ASN A 658 -20.08 -26.59 -9.79
CA ASN A 658 -20.25 -25.46 -10.71
C ASN A 658 -20.32 -24.14 -9.92
N ILE A 659 -19.55 -23.16 -10.37
CA ILE A 659 -19.54 -21.79 -9.87
C ILE A 659 -20.01 -20.87 -10.98
N PHE A 660 -20.85 -19.92 -10.63
CA PHE A 660 -21.23 -18.79 -11.47
C PHE A 660 -20.77 -17.48 -10.82
N VAL A 661 -20.19 -16.56 -11.60
CA VAL A 661 -19.81 -15.23 -11.11
C VAL A 661 -20.37 -14.15 -12.00
N ALA A 662 -20.72 -13.02 -11.40
CA ALA A 662 -21.03 -11.80 -12.12
C ALA A 662 -20.55 -10.57 -11.34
N ALA A 663 -20.07 -9.57 -12.06
CA ALA A 663 -19.64 -8.29 -11.50
C ALA A 663 -20.01 -7.14 -12.44
N LYS A 664 -20.24 -5.97 -11.87
CA LYS A 664 -20.54 -4.74 -12.59
C LYS A 664 -19.68 -3.60 -12.07
N TYR A 665 -19.32 -2.71 -12.99
CA TYR A 665 -18.67 -1.45 -12.68
C TYR A 665 -19.70 -0.37 -12.32
N GLY A 666 -19.26 0.71 -11.67
CA GLY A 666 -20.14 1.80 -11.22
C GLY A 666 -20.82 2.57 -12.38
N SER A 667 -20.24 2.50 -13.58
CA SER A 667 -20.83 3.04 -14.81
C SER A 667 -22.03 2.22 -15.33
N PHE A 668 -22.37 1.10 -14.69
CA PHE A 668 -23.58 0.32 -14.95
C PHE A 668 -24.60 0.50 -13.79
N PRO A 669 -25.43 1.57 -13.84
CA PRO A 669 -26.29 2.01 -12.73
C PRO A 669 -27.58 1.17 -12.61
N GLN A 670 -27.45 -0.15 -12.42
CA GLN A 670 -28.56 -1.09 -12.43
C GLN A 670 -28.58 -1.98 -11.18
N ASP A 671 -29.77 -2.49 -10.81
CA ASP A 671 -29.91 -3.56 -9.82
C ASP A 671 -29.19 -4.82 -10.33
N MET A 672 -28.13 -5.26 -9.62
CA MET A 672 -27.30 -6.39 -10.03
C MET A 672 -28.11 -7.69 -10.18
N TYR A 673 -29.11 -7.91 -9.32
CA TYR A 673 -29.91 -9.13 -9.35
C TYR A 673 -30.78 -9.18 -10.60
N MET A 674 -31.45 -8.07 -10.92
CA MET A 674 -32.31 -7.95 -12.09
C MET A 674 -31.53 -7.91 -13.40
N SER A 675 -30.40 -7.20 -13.43
CA SER A 675 -29.66 -6.92 -14.66
C SER A 675 -28.63 -7.99 -15.03
N LEU A 676 -28.08 -8.70 -14.05
CA LEU A 676 -27.04 -9.71 -14.27
C LEU A 676 -27.49 -11.09 -13.79
N VAL A 677 -27.71 -11.25 -12.48
CA VAL A 677 -27.90 -12.59 -11.88
C VAL A 677 -29.09 -13.33 -12.50
N LEU A 678 -30.25 -12.68 -12.57
CA LEU A 678 -31.46 -13.24 -13.15
C LEU A 678 -31.29 -13.55 -14.64
N ARG A 679 -30.65 -12.65 -15.41
CA ARG A 679 -30.49 -12.83 -16.86
C ARG A 679 -29.54 -13.97 -17.20
N THR A 680 -28.52 -14.18 -16.36
CA THR A 680 -27.54 -15.23 -16.59
C THR A 680 -28.02 -16.58 -16.07
N LEU A 681 -28.54 -16.64 -14.84
CA LEU A 681 -29.05 -17.91 -14.28
C LEU A 681 -30.38 -18.32 -14.92
N LYS A 682 -31.18 -17.37 -15.41
CA LYS A 682 -32.54 -17.59 -15.95
C LYS A 682 -33.46 -18.30 -14.95
N GLN A 683 -33.34 -17.95 -13.67
CA GLN A 683 -34.09 -18.54 -12.57
C GLN A 683 -34.68 -17.47 -11.67
N SER A 684 -35.85 -17.75 -11.10
CA SER A 684 -36.45 -16.88 -10.08
C SER A 684 -35.58 -16.90 -8.83
N LEU A 685 -35.46 -15.77 -8.13
CA LEU A 685 -34.55 -15.62 -6.99
C LEU A 685 -35.30 -15.19 -5.73
N ARG A 686 -34.81 -15.65 -4.58
CA ARG A 686 -35.04 -14.99 -3.28
C ARG A 686 -33.77 -14.26 -2.86
N VAL A 687 -33.90 -13.01 -2.44
CA VAL A 687 -32.75 -12.14 -2.14
C VAL A 687 -32.82 -11.62 -0.71
N TRP A 688 -31.81 -11.94 0.08
CA TRP A 688 -31.59 -11.40 1.42
C TRP A 688 -30.99 -10.00 1.33
N THR A 689 -31.85 -8.99 1.50
CA THR A 689 -31.45 -7.58 1.45
C THR A 689 -32.06 -6.73 2.56
N GLY A 690 -33.06 -7.25 3.28
CA GLY A 690 -33.78 -6.50 4.32
C GLY A 690 -34.83 -5.54 3.76
N ARG A 691 -35.61 -4.94 4.69
CA ARG A 691 -36.65 -3.96 4.35
C ARG A 691 -36.12 -2.54 4.56
N GLY A 692 -36.42 -1.64 3.63
CA GLY A 692 -36.08 -0.23 3.78
C GLY A 692 -36.70 0.67 2.71
N PRO A 693 -36.80 1.98 2.96
CA PRO A 693 -37.44 2.93 2.04
C PRO A 693 -36.70 3.08 0.69
N HIS A 694 -35.46 2.62 0.63
CA HIS A 694 -34.62 2.70 -0.56
C HIS A 694 -34.27 1.33 -1.13
N VAL A 695 -35.05 0.28 -0.84
CA VAL A 695 -34.88 -1.04 -1.46
C VAL A 695 -35.76 -1.13 -2.71
N TYR A 696 -35.30 -1.80 -3.78
CA TYR A 696 -36.18 -2.13 -4.91
C TYR A 696 -37.27 -3.09 -4.47
N GLU A 697 -38.51 -2.92 -4.94
CA GLU A 697 -39.58 -3.88 -4.66
C GLU A 697 -39.30 -5.24 -5.31
N SER A 698 -40.02 -6.27 -4.84
CA SER A 698 -40.00 -7.58 -5.46
C SER A 698 -40.51 -7.49 -6.91
N LEU A 699 -39.81 -8.17 -7.83
CA LEU A 699 -40.15 -8.20 -9.24
C LEU A 699 -41.09 -9.38 -9.53
N CYS A 700 -42.39 -9.10 -9.61
CA CYS A 700 -43.42 -10.14 -9.73
C CYS A 700 -44.15 -10.16 -11.09
N ASN A 701 -43.92 -9.16 -11.94
CA ASN A 701 -44.64 -8.97 -13.21
C ASN A 701 -43.95 -9.66 -14.41
N THR A 702 -43.09 -10.66 -14.18
CA THR A 702 -42.42 -11.40 -15.25
C THR A 702 -42.40 -12.89 -14.95
N ASN A 703 -42.12 -13.72 -15.96
CA ASN A 703 -42.02 -15.17 -15.80
C ASN A 703 -40.88 -15.60 -14.85
N ILE A 704 -39.91 -14.71 -14.58
CA ILE A 704 -38.79 -14.95 -13.69
C ILE A 704 -38.81 -13.89 -12.60
N THR A 705 -39.10 -14.31 -11.37
CA THR A 705 -39.38 -13.38 -10.27
C THR A 705 -38.15 -13.09 -9.41
N ILE A 706 -38.14 -11.94 -8.75
CA ILE A 706 -37.21 -11.64 -7.66
C ILE A 706 -38.02 -11.31 -6.41
N GLU A 707 -37.96 -12.16 -5.41
CA GLU A 707 -38.65 -11.98 -4.13
C GLU A 707 -37.65 -11.51 -3.07
N ASN A 708 -37.96 -10.40 -2.40
CA ASN A 708 -37.11 -9.92 -1.32
C ASN A 708 -37.48 -10.60 0.00
N VAL A 709 -36.45 -11.04 0.72
CA VAL A 709 -36.56 -11.56 2.08
C VAL A 709 -36.39 -10.39 3.06
N TYR A 710 -37.42 -10.12 3.85
CA TYR A 710 -37.52 -8.95 4.73
C TYR A 710 -37.54 -9.28 6.22
N GLY A 711 -38.08 -10.43 6.61
CA GLY A 711 -38.19 -10.81 8.02
C GLY A 711 -36.86 -11.24 8.62
N GLU A 712 -36.89 -11.64 9.88
CA GLU A 712 -35.73 -12.20 10.56
C GLU A 712 -35.46 -13.61 10.03
N THR A 713 -34.18 -13.93 9.85
CA THR A 713 -33.76 -15.27 9.46
C THR A 713 -33.14 -15.98 10.65
N THR A 714 -33.27 -17.31 10.67
CA THR A 714 -32.65 -18.15 11.69
C THR A 714 -31.49 -18.93 11.08
N ILE A 715 -30.29 -18.75 11.61
CA ILE A 715 -29.11 -19.55 11.26
C ILE A 715 -28.58 -20.21 12.53
N GLY A 716 -28.56 -21.54 12.54
CA GLY A 716 -28.35 -22.30 13.77
C GLY A 716 -29.45 -21.98 14.78
N LYS A 717 -29.09 -21.47 15.97
CA LYS A 717 -30.04 -20.96 16.98
C LYS A 717 -30.16 -19.44 17.01
N SER A 718 -29.42 -18.75 16.14
CA SER A 718 -29.36 -17.29 16.12
C SER A 718 -30.44 -16.74 15.21
N ILE A 719 -31.20 -15.78 15.71
CA ILE A 719 -32.18 -15.01 14.94
C ILE A 719 -31.59 -13.62 14.73
N PHE A 720 -31.59 -13.14 13.49
CA PHE A 720 -31.14 -11.79 13.19
C PHE A 720 -31.83 -11.23 11.94
N SER A 721 -31.86 -9.90 11.87
CA SER A 721 -32.35 -9.16 10.71
C SER A 721 -31.20 -8.80 9.77
N ALA A 722 -31.54 -8.43 8.54
CA ALA A 722 -30.56 -7.97 7.54
C ALA A 722 -29.84 -6.65 7.91
N GLU A 723 -30.30 -5.92 8.94
CA GLU A 723 -29.71 -4.65 9.38
C GLU A 723 -28.42 -4.86 10.20
N VAL A 724 -28.38 -5.93 10.98
CA VAL A 724 -27.24 -6.36 11.80
C VAL A 724 -26.36 -7.40 11.09
N ASP A 725 -26.60 -7.60 9.79
CA ASP A 725 -25.90 -8.56 8.95
C ASP A 725 -25.28 -7.87 7.74
N THR A 726 -23.97 -8.08 7.57
CA THR A 726 -23.22 -7.57 6.42
C THR A 726 -23.32 -8.46 5.20
N ALA A 727 -23.74 -9.72 5.36
CA ALA A 727 -23.93 -10.65 4.27
C ALA A 727 -25.13 -10.24 3.41
N ARG A 728 -24.96 -10.38 2.10
CA ARG A 728 -26.03 -10.28 1.11
C ARG A 728 -25.97 -11.56 0.30
N TRP A 729 -27.08 -12.28 0.26
CA TRP A 729 -27.10 -13.58 -0.41
C TRP A 729 -28.42 -13.79 -1.13
N SER A 730 -28.42 -14.72 -2.08
CA SER A 730 -29.64 -15.11 -2.78
C SER A 730 -29.66 -16.60 -3.08
N ILE A 731 -30.85 -17.16 -3.20
CA ILE A 731 -31.07 -18.54 -3.62
C ILE A 731 -31.97 -18.59 -4.84
N SER A 732 -31.78 -19.59 -5.69
CA SER A 732 -32.75 -19.86 -6.75
C SER A 732 -34.05 -20.42 -6.16
N LYS A 733 -35.20 -20.07 -6.74
CA LYS A 733 -36.53 -20.56 -6.32
C LYS A 733 -37.11 -21.53 -7.35
N VAL A 734 -37.09 -21.13 -8.62
CA VAL A 734 -37.74 -21.83 -9.74
C VAL A 734 -36.71 -22.04 -10.86
N GLY A 735 -36.41 -23.30 -11.20
CA GLY A 735 -35.46 -23.67 -12.26
C GLY A 735 -34.78 -25.01 -12.03
N VAL A 736 -33.98 -25.46 -13.01
CA VAL A 736 -33.29 -26.77 -12.98
C VAL A 736 -32.14 -26.81 -11.96
N GLY A 737 -31.32 -25.76 -11.90
CA GLY A 737 -30.17 -25.66 -10.99
C GLY A 737 -30.48 -25.10 -9.60
N LYS A 738 -29.76 -25.60 -8.60
CA LYS A 738 -29.90 -25.25 -7.17
C LYS A 738 -28.75 -24.34 -6.74
N TYR A 739 -28.92 -23.03 -6.91
CA TYR A 739 -27.87 -22.05 -6.68
C TYR A 739 -28.02 -21.36 -5.32
N PHE A 740 -26.89 -21.22 -4.63
CA PHE A 740 -26.71 -20.29 -3.52
C PHE A 740 -25.66 -19.25 -3.93
N CYS A 741 -25.94 -17.97 -3.71
CA CYS A 741 -25.08 -16.87 -4.12
C CYS A 741 -24.72 -15.97 -2.94
N LEU A 742 -23.43 -15.64 -2.82
CA LEU A 742 -22.92 -14.59 -1.94
C LEU A 742 -22.59 -13.35 -2.77
N SER A 743 -23.22 -12.23 -2.42
CA SER A 743 -23.07 -10.94 -3.08
C SER A 743 -22.40 -9.93 -2.13
N ASN A 744 -21.67 -8.98 -2.70
CA ASN A 744 -21.15 -7.84 -1.94
C ASN A 744 -22.19 -6.70 -1.77
N SER A 745 -23.30 -6.73 -2.52
CA SER A 745 -24.39 -5.74 -2.47
C SER A 745 -25.77 -6.39 -2.38
N GLY A 746 -26.70 -5.69 -1.72
CA GLY A 746 -28.12 -6.03 -1.73
C GLY A 746 -28.86 -5.33 -2.87
N ARG A 747 -30.17 -5.15 -2.70
CA ARG A 747 -31.06 -4.46 -3.66
C ARG A 747 -31.41 -3.04 -3.20
N GLU A 748 -30.55 -2.43 -2.40
CA GLU A 748 -30.66 -1.02 -2.06
C GLU A 748 -30.39 -0.14 -3.29
N ARG A 749 -31.31 0.78 -3.63
CA ARG A 749 -31.28 1.64 -4.81
C ARG A 749 -30.03 2.51 -4.90
N TYR A 750 -29.48 2.97 -3.78
CA TYR A 750 -28.25 3.76 -3.80
C TYR A 750 -27.02 2.93 -4.22
N LEU A 751 -27.08 1.59 -4.09
CA LEU A 751 -26.04 0.67 -4.54
C LEU A 751 -26.10 0.37 -6.04
N SER A 752 -27.15 0.79 -6.75
CA SER A 752 -27.23 0.60 -8.20
C SER A 752 -26.05 1.25 -8.93
N ASN A 753 -25.53 2.37 -8.41
CA ASN A 753 -24.38 3.10 -8.99
C ASN A 753 -23.02 2.64 -8.44
N HIS A 754 -23.00 1.68 -7.53
CA HIS A 754 -21.76 1.15 -6.97
C HIS A 754 -21.31 -0.08 -7.76
N PRO A 755 -19.99 -0.24 -8.01
CA PRO A 755 -19.41 -1.51 -8.36
C PRO A 755 -19.86 -2.61 -7.39
N SER A 756 -20.28 -3.74 -7.93
CA SER A 756 -20.79 -4.87 -7.15
C SER A 756 -20.60 -6.18 -7.88
N GLY A 757 -20.65 -7.29 -7.15
CA GLY A 757 -20.53 -8.61 -7.73
C GLY A 757 -21.02 -9.71 -6.81
N VAL A 758 -21.06 -10.91 -7.37
CA VAL A 758 -21.66 -12.10 -6.79
C VAL A 758 -20.90 -13.35 -7.20
N VAL A 759 -20.81 -14.27 -6.26
CA VAL A 759 -20.29 -15.63 -6.48
C VAL A 759 -21.37 -16.62 -6.06
N CYS A 760 -21.78 -17.48 -7.00
CA CYS A 760 -22.81 -18.48 -6.82
C CYS A 760 -22.22 -19.88 -6.93
N ILE A 761 -22.66 -20.78 -6.05
CA ILE A 761 -22.35 -22.20 -6.07
C ILE A 761 -23.62 -23.02 -6.35
N GLU A 762 -23.52 -23.97 -7.27
CA GLU A 762 -24.60 -24.93 -7.54
C GLU A 762 -24.47 -26.12 -6.58
N ASN A 763 -25.16 -26.04 -5.44
CA ASN A 763 -25.14 -27.11 -4.45
C ASN A 763 -26.51 -27.27 -3.78
N GLU A 764 -27.09 -28.46 -3.93
CA GLU A 764 -28.43 -28.77 -3.43
C GLU A 764 -28.52 -28.71 -1.89
N ALA A 765 -27.49 -29.18 -1.17
CA ALA A 765 -27.51 -29.16 0.30
C ALA A 765 -27.49 -27.72 0.84
N VAL A 766 -26.59 -26.87 0.31
CA VAL A 766 -26.52 -25.45 0.68
C VAL A 766 -27.82 -24.74 0.31
N HIS A 767 -28.32 -24.96 -0.90
CA HIS A 767 -29.59 -24.41 -1.37
C HIS A 767 -30.75 -24.76 -0.42
N ASN A 768 -30.85 -26.03 -0.01
CA ASN A 768 -31.90 -26.49 0.89
C ASN A 768 -31.79 -25.88 2.30
N ILE A 769 -30.57 -25.64 2.79
CA ILE A 769 -30.35 -24.94 4.07
C ILE A 769 -30.86 -23.50 3.97
N PHE A 770 -30.42 -22.74 2.97
CA PHE A 770 -30.81 -21.34 2.83
C PHE A 770 -32.27 -21.15 2.38
N SER A 771 -32.88 -22.15 1.74
CA SER A 771 -34.33 -22.17 1.47
C SER A 771 -35.15 -22.14 2.76
N LYS A 772 -34.67 -22.80 3.82
CA LYS A 772 -35.29 -22.73 5.16
C LYS A 772 -35.06 -21.38 5.83
N CYS A 773 -33.99 -20.67 5.46
CA CYS A 773 -33.67 -19.32 5.93
C CYS A 773 -34.48 -18.22 5.21
N ALA A 774 -35.18 -18.55 4.13
CA ALA A 774 -35.95 -17.63 3.29
C ALA A 774 -37.38 -18.16 3.07
N THR A 775 -38.11 -18.42 4.17
CA THR A 775 -39.49 -18.94 4.10
C THR A 775 -40.46 -17.89 3.55
N ASP A 776 -41.64 -18.34 3.15
CA ASP A 776 -42.69 -17.47 2.59
C ASP A 776 -43.15 -16.42 3.62
N ASP A 777 -43.20 -16.76 4.92
CA ASP A 777 -43.64 -15.87 6.01
C ASP A 777 -42.77 -14.62 6.18
N ILE A 778 -41.50 -14.71 5.79
CA ILE A 778 -40.51 -13.62 5.90
C ILE A 778 -40.15 -13.02 4.54
N THR A 779 -40.78 -13.50 3.46
CA THR A 779 -40.50 -13.11 2.08
C THR A 779 -41.70 -12.36 1.51
N GLN A 780 -41.45 -11.27 0.77
CA GLN A 780 -42.49 -10.69 -0.07
C GLN A 780 -42.67 -11.57 -1.31
N THR A 781 -43.53 -12.58 -1.19
CA THR A 781 -43.79 -13.54 -2.25
C THR A 781 -44.55 -12.91 -3.40
N CYS A 782 -44.21 -13.32 -4.61
CA CYS A 782 -44.98 -12.97 -5.80
C CYS A 782 -46.24 -13.85 -5.89
N PRO A 783 -47.39 -13.26 -6.27
CA PRO A 783 -48.67 -13.98 -6.39
C PRO A 783 -48.71 -14.99 -7.54
#